data_AF-A0A1B8CT04-F1
#
_entry.id   AF-A0A1B8CT04-F1
#
_cell.length_a   1.000
_cell.length_b   1.000
_cell.length_c   1.000
_cell.angle_alpha   90.00
_cell.angle_beta   90.00
_cell.angle_gamma   90.00
#
_symmetry.space_group_name_H-M   'P 1'
#
loop_
_entity.id
_entity.type
_entity.pdbx_description
1 polymer ?
#
loop_
_entity_poly.entity_id
_entity_poly.type
_entity_poly.pdbx_seq_one_letter_code
_entity_poly.pdbx_strand_id
1 'polypeptide(L)'
;MKEDGVDVVAAGSSVLREMENAVSEVGPDLGIMTGRDRRDREHARDRRDAVPEKVGREGEEDGFLKTIIFPVDGEGVNLGRQGRLDLTTVLGSSRVWYHLSLHPVVDTAGSLSSSPPPPPPGPLAPCRASSARGGSPSGRTDARRTSISRRISTMMSLRFATPRLDARMDAMAPSLGALTRGWTNGEVVVGRERVWMREGAWWEAESMFDLTPAQRGGEYGALGDLLGAGGFESGYSAGGNNASGFFNAAPSELHHQDSREGFLQAGDGGARAKSVFGAQSRAPTRAPQGPGDYGLGFKGDNMQGHVYYNNELGEFVDNLDPELANPRAVVTDKVTFSRRLWVGVVWALTFWIPSFLLRYVGRMKRPDVRMAWREKVVLVFFIFLINAIIVFYIVAFGRLLCPNFDKVWDTANVATHQGDNDFWVSIHGKVYDISNFWKQNHGTTSRPVQSSDMGQLRGLNLDAYFMPPLTFSCPDVVTEPLVYVMQNGTQGEFSWALHDSGPFRDSSTTDKMHNDDLYQATFLPRMKEFYKGHLVTKADFVKSDGSDNSHYWFIIDGSIYDLNNYFYTLQTMGGQALYDYLDSGFSTMVKNNPGQDLTDAYALLLSNAADQTELTSIKNTFNFVKDTFYIGIPDFRWTPRCQVNNYILLAFTIILCMVIGVKFLAALQFGSKRRPAAQDKFVICQVPAYTEGEESLRKALDSLTALQYDNKRKLICVICDGMIVGGGNDRPTPKIVLDILGVDPKIDPPALPFHSVGQSGEQLNYGKVYSGLYEFEGNVVPYLVIVKVGKESEQSKSKPGNRGKRDSQILLMSFLNRVHHRSPMNPLELEMFHQINNIIGVDPELYEYLFMVDADTSVREDSLNRLVAACANDAKIAGVCGETSLENEEKSWWTMIQVYEYFISHHLAKAFESLFGSVTCLPGCFTMYRLRTTDKGKPLLISDAI
;
A
#
# COMPACT_ATOMS: atom_id res chain seq x y z
N MET A 1 27.46 -9.79 -47.14
CA MET A 1 27.41 -11.07 -47.88
C MET A 1 28.49 -11.10 -48.96
N LYS A 2 28.45 -10.21 -49.96
CA LYS A 2 29.50 -10.12 -51.00
C LYS A 2 30.91 -9.91 -50.45
N GLU A 3 31.08 -8.99 -49.49
CA GLU A 3 32.35 -8.76 -48.78
C GLU A 3 32.84 -9.98 -48.00
N ASP A 4 31.93 -10.89 -47.64
CA ASP A 4 32.19 -12.08 -46.83
C ASP A 4 32.37 -13.35 -47.69
N GLY A 5 32.49 -13.17 -49.03
CA GLY A 5 32.70 -14.24 -50.01
C GLY A 5 31.44 -15.00 -50.44
N VAL A 6 30.25 -14.55 -50.03
CA VAL A 6 28.97 -15.16 -50.43
C VAL A 6 28.50 -14.53 -51.73
N ASP A 7 28.13 -15.35 -52.72
CA ASP A 7 27.66 -14.89 -54.02
C ASP A 7 26.24 -14.30 -53.90
N VAL A 8 26.05 -13.05 -54.33
CA VAL A 8 24.79 -12.30 -54.19
C VAL A 8 24.40 -11.71 -55.53
N VAL A 9 23.14 -11.93 -55.93
CA VAL A 9 22.56 -11.33 -57.14
C VAL A 9 22.49 -9.81 -56.99
N ALA A 10 23.01 -9.07 -57.97
CA ALA A 10 22.99 -7.61 -57.97
C ALA A 10 21.55 -7.06 -58.10
N ALA A 11 21.26 -5.98 -57.38
CA ALA A 11 19.96 -5.31 -57.46
C ALA A 11 19.73 -4.72 -58.86
N GLY A 12 18.48 -4.75 -59.34
CA GLY A 12 18.10 -4.16 -60.63
C GLY A 12 18.33 -2.65 -60.68
N SER A 13 18.65 -2.12 -61.88
CA SER A 13 18.99 -0.71 -62.11
C SER A 13 17.87 0.27 -61.73
N SER A 14 16.61 -0.15 -61.80
CA SER A 14 15.47 0.66 -61.36
C SER A 14 15.47 0.90 -59.85
N VAL A 15 15.88 -0.08 -59.05
CA VAL A 15 15.95 0.04 -57.59
C VAL A 15 17.10 0.97 -57.19
N LEU A 16 18.23 0.87 -57.87
CA LEU A 16 19.38 1.75 -57.64
C LEU A 16 19.02 3.22 -57.92
N ARG A 17 18.30 3.49 -59.02
CA ARG A 17 17.87 4.85 -59.37
C ARG A 17 16.87 5.44 -58.37
N GLU A 18 15.90 4.66 -57.91
CA GLU A 18 14.93 5.13 -56.90
C GLU A 18 15.61 5.35 -55.54
N MET A 19 16.58 4.52 -55.17
CA MET A 19 17.39 4.72 -53.97
C MET A 19 18.19 6.02 -54.06
N GLU A 20 18.84 6.30 -55.19
CA GLU A 20 19.57 7.55 -55.40
C GLU A 20 18.65 8.78 -55.30
N ASN A 21 17.46 8.71 -55.90
CA ASN A 21 16.44 9.76 -55.80
C ASN A 21 15.98 9.98 -54.36
N ALA A 22 15.64 8.92 -53.61
CA ALA A 22 15.23 9.04 -52.21
C ALA A 22 16.36 9.59 -51.32
N VAL A 23 17.61 9.19 -51.57
CA VAL A 23 18.77 9.74 -50.86
C VAL A 23 18.97 11.21 -51.20
N SER A 24 18.71 11.64 -52.45
CA SER A 24 18.78 13.05 -52.83
C SER A 24 17.68 13.91 -52.18
N GLU A 25 16.47 13.37 -52.00
CA GLU A 25 15.35 14.08 -51.36
C GLU A 25 15.61 14.31 -49.86
N VAL A 26 16.24 13.34 -49.19
CA VAL A 26 16.53 13.37 -47.74
C VAL A 26 17.99 13.77 -47.47
N GLY A 27 18.73 14.16 -48.50
CA GLY A 27 20.16 14.51 -48.45
C GLY A 27 20.53 15.48 -47.33
N PRO A 28 19.78 16.58 -47.11
CA PRO A 28 20.06 17.53 -46.02
C PRO A 28 19.95 16.94 -44.60
N ASP A 29 19.08 15.93 -44.40
CA ASP A 29 18.91 15.24 -43.11
C ASP A 29 19.98 14.16 -42.89
N LEU A 30 20.54 13.64 -43.98
CA LEU A 30 21.65 12.67 -43.99
C LEU A 30 23.03 13.34 -43.96
N GLY A 31 23.10 14.67 -43.84
CA GLY A 31 24.36 15.43 -43.81
C GLY A 31 25.04 15.58 -45.19
N ILE A 32 24.33 15.29 -46.27
CA ILE A 32 24.82 15.46 -47.65
C ILE A 32 24.57 16.92 -48.07
N MET A 33 25.61 17.75 -47.97
CA MET A 33 25.52 19.22 -48.01
C MET A 33 25.76 19.83 -49.41
N THR A 34 25.01 19.39 -50.43
CA THR A 34 25.09 19.94 -51.80
C THR A 34 23.69 20.40 -52.29
N GLY A 35 23.59 21.60 -52.89
CA GLY A 35 22.35 22.08 -53.55
C GLY A 35 21.67 23.33 -52.96
N ARG A 36 20.48 23.67 -53.49
CA ARG A 36 19.67 24.86 -53.17
C ARG A 36 18.92 24.72 -51.83
N ASP A 37 18.45 23.51 -51.52
CA ASP A 37 17.72 23.18 -50.28
C ASP A 37 18.57 23.38 -49.02
N ARG A 38 19.90 23.35 -49.17
CA ARG A 38 20.85 23.75 -48.12
C ARG A 38 20.60 25.19 -47.66
N ARG A 39 20.52 26.14 -48.60
CA ARG A 39 20.44 27.57 -48.27
C ARG A 39 19.14 27.91 -47.55
N ASP A 40 18.04 27.28 -47.97
CA ASP A 40 16.74 27.51 -47.36
C ASP A 40 16.70 26.95 -45.92
N ARG A 41 17.37 25.83 -45.67
CA ARG A 41 17.49 25.24 -44.33
C ARG A 41 18.47 25.97 -43.42
N GLU A 42 19.57 26.48 -43.97
CA GLU A 42 20.53 27.34 -43.28
C GLU A 42 19.83 28.65 -42.88
N HIS A 43 19.10 29.29 -43.80
CA HIS A 43 18.25 30.44 -43.49
C HIS A 43 17.18 30.16 -42.43
N ALA A 44 16.53 28.99 -42.46
CA ALA A 44 15.54 28.63 -41.45
C ALA A 44 16.15 28.39 -40.07
N ARG A 45 17.39 27.86 -40.00
CA ARG A 45 18.15 27.74 -38.75
C ARG A 45 18.58 29.10 -38.23
N ASP A 46 19.14 29.95 -39.08
CA ASP A 46 19.54 31.32 -38.70
C ASP A 46 18.34 32.12 -38.16
N ARG A 47 17.15 31.96 -38.77
CA ARG A 47 15.91 32.60 -38.28
C ARG A 47 15.47 32.07 -36.91
N ARG A 48 15.70 30.78 -36.65
CA ARG A 48 15.40 30.15 -35.36
C ARG A 48 16.38 30.55 -34.28
N ASP A 49 17.65 30.76 -34.62
CA ASP A 49 18.69 31.16 -33.67
C ASP A 49 18.61 32.65 -33.32
N ALA A 50 18.13 33.48 -34.25
CA ALA A 50 17.94 34.93 -34.03
C ALA A 50 16.94 35.29 -32.92
N VAL A 51 15.90 34.48 -32.72
CA VAL A 51 14.87 34.71 -31.68
C VAL A 51 15.41 34.51 -30.26
N PRO A 52 15.98 33.34 -29.89
CA PRO A 52 16.60 33.13 -28.59
C PRO A 52 17.82 34.02 -28.38
N GLU A 53 18.58 34.38 -29.42
CA GLU A 53 19.67 35.35 -29.27
C GLU A 53 19.14 36.72 -28.80
N LYS A 54 18.03 37.19 -29.37
CA LYS A 54 17.38 38.43 -28.94
C LYS A 54 16.87 38.34 -27.50
N VAL A 55 16.20 37.24 -27.15
CA VAL A 55 15.69 36.98 -25.79
C VAL A 55 16.83 36.89 -24.77
N GLY A 56 17.93 36.24 -25.12
CA GLY A 56 19.09 36.12 -24.23
C GLY A 56 19.82 37.44 -24.01
N ARG A 57 19.84 38.36 -24.99
CA ARG A 57 20.43 39.71 -24.83
C ARG A 57 19.53 40.66 -24.02
N GLU A 58 18.22 40.48 -24.08
CA GLU A 58 17.24 41.26 -23.29
C GLU A 58 17.08 40.74 -21.84
N GLY A 59 17.59 39.55 -21.54
CA GLY A 59 17.55 38.95 -20.19
C GLY A 59 18.58 39.52 -19.22
N GLU A 60 18.29 39.41 -17.91
CA GLU A 60 19.17 39.85 -16.82
C GLU A 60 20.58 39.22 -16.91
N GLU A 61 21.62 39.97 -16.53
CA GLU A 61 23.03 39.57 -16.78
C GLU A 61 23.43 38.26 -16.10
N ASP A 62 22.85 37.94 -14.95
CA ASP A 62 23.04 36.67 -14.22
C ASP A 62 21.79 35.77 -14.21
N GLY A 63 20.84 36.04 -15.10
CA GLY A 63 19.60 35.27 -15.19
C GLY A 63 19.84 33.85 -15.69
N PHE A 64 19.22 32.87 -15.03
CA PHE A 64 19.25 31.44 -15.42
C PHE A 64 18.97 31.21 -16.91
N LEU A 65 18.09 32.02 -17.51
CA LEU A 65 17.73 31.93 -18.93
C LEU A 65 18.91 32.28 -19.86
N LYS A 66 19.72 33.26 -19.47
CA LYS A 66 20.88 33.72 -20.25
C LYS A 66 22.02 32.70 -20.20
N THR A 67 22.23 32.06 -19.05
CA THR A 67 23.18 30.95 -18.88
C THR A 67 22.81 29.72 -19.71
N ILE A 68 21.52 29.47 -19.93
CA ILE A 68 21.06 28.39 -20.82
C ILE A 68 21.25 28.74 -22.29
N ILE A 69 20.93 29.99 -22.68
CA ILE A 69 20.96 30.43 -24.08
C ILE A 69 22.40 30.64 -24.58
N PHE A 70 23.29 31.12 -23.71
CA PHE A 70 24.71 31.31 -23.98
C PHE A 70 25.56 30.44 -23.03
N PRO A 71 25.66 29.13 -23.30
CA PRO A 71 26.40 28.22 -22.43
C PRO A 71 27.92 28.44 -22.48
N VAL A 72 28.43 29.12 -23.50
CA VAL A 72 29.85 29.48 -23.67
C VAL A 72 29.92 30.95 -24.08
N ASP A 73 30.61 31.76 -23.27
CA ASP A 73 30.72 33.20 -23.51
C ASP A 73 31.51 33.50 -24.80
N GLY A 74 30.91 34.31 -25.67
CA GLY A 74 31.53 34.76 -26.93
C GLY A 74 31.19 33.93 -28.18
N GLU A 75 30.55 32.77 -28.05
CA GLU A 75 30.21 31.91 -29.21
C GLU A 75 28.77 32.06 -29.75
N GLY A 76 27.94 32.93 -29.14
CA GLY A 76 26.55 33.13 -29.56
C GLY A 76 25.64 31.93 -29.29
N VAL A 77 24.41 31.93 -29.85
CA VAL A 77 23.46 30.83 -29.67
C VAL A 77 23.82 29.66 -30.60
N ASN A 78 24.33 28.57 -30.03
CA ASN A 78 24.76 27.37 -30.78
C ASN A 78 23.79 26.18 -30.60
N LEU A 79 22.53 26.34 -31.03
CA LEU A 79 21.55 25.26 -30.98
C LEU A 79 21.81 24.24 -32.11
N GLY A 80 22.30 23.04 -31.74
CA GLY A 80 22.41 21.90 -32.65
C GLY A 80 23.65 21.85 -33.55
N ARG A 81 24.65 22.71 -33.34
CA ARG A 81 25.96 22.62 -34.02
C ARG A 81 26.91 21.61 -33.38
N GLN A 82 26.85 21.44 -32.06
CA GLN A 82 27.52 20.34 -31.35
C GLN A 82 26.51 19.24 -31.01
N GLY A 83 26.13 18.43 -32.01
CA GLY A 83 25.31 17.25 -31.77
C GLY A 83 26.07 16.24 -30.90
N ARG A 84 25.66 16.06 -29.64
CA ARG A 84 26.18 14.96 -28.77
C ARG A 84 25.92 13.55 -29.35
N LEU A 85 25.05 13.46 -30.37
CA LEU A 85 24.76 12.25 -31.13
C LEU A 85 24.73 12.59 -32.62
N ASP A 86 25.61 11.97 -33.39
CA ASP A 86 25.45 11.87 -34.84
C ASP A 86 24.55 10.66 -35.14
N LEU A 87 23.31 10.94 -35.54
CA LEU A 87 22.31 9.92 -35.82
C LEU A 87 22.78 8.93 -36.88
N THR A 88 23.57 9.36 -37.86
CA THR A 88 24.08 8.48 -38.92
C THR A 88 25.10 7.48 -38.37
N THR A 89 26.04 7.96 -37.55
CA THR A 89 27.01 7.11 -36.84
C THR A 89 26.33 6.17 -35.84
N VAL A 90 25.30 6.62 -35.11
CA VAL A 90 24.55 5.79 -34.15
C VAL A 90 23.71 4.73 -34.86
N LEU A 91 23.02 5.08 -35.95
CA LEU A 91 22.28 4.10 -36.75
C LEU A 91 23.22 3.12 -37.47
N GLY A 92 24.39 3.56 -37.92
CA GLY A 92 25.39 2.70 -38.56
C GLY A 92 26.10 1.72 -37.62
N SER A 93 26.21 2.08 -36.33
CA SER A 93 26.80 1.23 -35.28
C SER A 93 25.78 0.34 -34.56
N SER A 94 24.48 0.64 -34.69
CA SER A 94 23.40 -0.07 -34.02
C SER A 94 22.71 -1.10 -34.92
N ARG A 95 22.03 -2.09 -34.31
CA ARG A 95 21.08 -2.95 -35.04
C ARG A 95 19.78 -2.18 -35.26
N VAL A 96 19.52 -1.75 -36.50
CA VAL A 96 18.35 -0.95 -36.84
C VAL A 96 17.22 -1.84 -37.36
N TRP A 97 16.01 -1.60 -36.85
CA TRP A 97 14.77 -2.21 -37.32
C TRP A 97 13.99 -1.17 -38.13
N TYR A 98 13.74 -1.45 -39.41
CA TYR A 98 13.02 -0.53 -40.30
C TYR A 98 11.53 -0.88 -40.33
N HIS A 99 10.69 0.03 -39.84
CA HIS A 99 9.24 -0.05 -39.98
C HIS A 99 8.79 0.74 -41.21
N LEU A 100 8.24 0.06 -42.22
CA LEU A 100 7.73 0.72 -43.41
C LEU A 100 6.27 1.10 -43.18
N SER A 101 6.03 2.39 -42.95
CA SER A 101 4.68 2.94 -42.81
C SER A 101 4.19 3.43 -44.17
N LEU A 102 3.16 2.80 -44.72
CA LEU A 102 2.59 3.15 -46.03
C LEU A 102 1.31 3.96 -45.84
N HIS A 103 1.31 5.20 -46.35
CA HIS A 103 0.10 6.00 -46.42
C HIS A 103 -0.70 5.65 -47.69
N PRO A 104 -2.03 5.45 -47.61
CA PRO A 104 -2.84 4.97 -48.73
C PRO A 104 -3.07 6.01 -49.85
N VAL A 105 -2.75 7.28 -49.61
CA VAL A 105 -2.97 8.42 -50.53
C VAL A 105 -1.68 9.22 -50.68
N VAL A 106 -1.41 9.74 -51.88
CA VAL A 106 -0.18 10.47 -52.25
C VAL A 106 -0.27 11.98 -51.96
N ASP A 107 -1.47 12.46 -51.65
CA ASP A 107 -1.74 13.89 -51.42
C ASP A 107 -1.15 14.40 -50.11
N THR A 108 -0.56 15.60 -50.16
CA THR A 108 -0.05 16.29 -48.96
C THR A 108 -1.21 16.69 -48.03
N ALA A 109 -0.95 16.77 -46.72
CA ALA A 109 -1.99 17.05 -45.71
C ALA A 109 -2.81 18.32 -45.98
N GLY A 110 -2.26 19.29 -46.73
CA GLY A 110 -2.97 20.51 -47.14
C GLY A 110 -4.08 20.29 -48.17
N SER A 111 -3.89 19.42 -49.17
CA SER A 111 -4.86 19.19 -50.26
C SER A 111 -5.98 18.19 -49.90
N LEU A 112 -5.78 17.39 -48.85
CA LEU A 112 -6.79 16.51 -48.25
C LEU A 112 -7.94 17.30 -47.59
N SER A 113 -7.72 18.56 -47.22
CA SER A 113 -8.74 19.40 -46.57
C SER A 113 -9.76 19.99 -47.55
N SER A 114 -9.42 20.08 -48.84
CA SER A 114 -10.23 20.78 -49.85
C SER A 114 -10.96 19.85 -50.82
N SER A 115 -10.84 18.53 -50.67
CA SER A 115 -11.44 17.54 -51.56
C SER A 115 -12.44 16.63 -50.82
N PRO A 116 -13.58 16.25 -51.44
CA PRO A 116 -14.53 15.33 -50.82
C PRO A 116 -13.91 13.92 -50.67
N PRO A 117 -14.33 13.14 -49.66
CA PRO A 117 -13.67 11.87 -49.34
C PRO A 117 -13.79 10.87 -50.51
N PRO A 118 -12.69 10.21 -50.91
CA PRO A 118 -12.74 9.21 -51.98
C PRO A 118 -13.40 7.91 -51.48
N PRO A 119 -13.97 7.09 -52.39
CA PRO A 119 -14.51 5.77 -52.04
C PRO A 119 -13.40 4.81 -51.54
N PRO A 120 -13.76 3.74 -50.81
CA PRO A 120 -12.79 2.83 -50.21
C PRO A 120 -11.85 2.21 -51.27
N PRO A 121 -10.56 2.00 -50.95
CA PRO A 121 -9.59 1.59 -51.96
C PRO A 121 -9.82 0.14 -52.38
N GLY A 122 -10.20 -0.06 -53.64
CA GLY A 122 -10.11 -1.37 -54.30
C GLY A 122 -8.65 -1.82 -54.47
N PRO A 123 -8.40 -3.12 -54.74
CA PRO A 123 -7.06 -3.72 -54.73
C PRO A 123 -6.10 -3.23 -55.83
N LEU A 124 -6.54 -2.36 -56.75
CA LEU A 124 -5.76 -1.88 -57.90
C LEU A 124 -5.83 -0.35 -58.02
N ALA A 125 -5.25 0.38 -57.06
CA ALA A 125 -5.01 1.81 -57.20
C ALA A 125 -3.58 2.08 -57.68
N PRO A 126 -3.34 2.92 -58.71
CA PRO A 126 -1.99 3.26 -59.19
C PRO A 126 -1.13 3.94 -58.10
N CYS A 127 -1.76 4.55 -57.09
CA CYS A 127 -1.14 5.17 -55.92
C CYS A 127 -0.35 4.19 -55.02
N ARG A 128 -0.77 2.92 -54.92
CA ARG A 128 0.00 1.89 -54.19
C ARG A 128 1.30 1.55 -54.92
N ALA A 129 1.38 1.73 -56.24
CA ALA A 129 2.53 1.34 -57.03
C ALA A 129 3.66 2.39 -57.01
N SER A 130 3.37 3.68 -56.81
CA SER A 130 4.40 4.73 -56.73
C SER A 130 5.09 4.76 -55.36
N SER A 131 4.34 4.71 -54.25
CA SER A 131 4.95 4.64 -52.90
C SER A 131 5.59 3.28 -52.61
N ALA A 132 5.05 2.18 -53.17
CA ALA A 132 5.75 0.90 -53.18
C ALA A 132 6.98 0.88 -54.11
N ARG A 133 7.10 1.75 -55.13
CA ARG A 133 8.36 1.82 -55.91
C ARG A 133 9.46 2.59 -55.17
N GLY A 134 9.12 3.69 -54.50
CA GLY A 134 10.07 4.45 -53.67
C GLY A 134 10.56 3.69 -52.44
N GLY A 135 9.73 2.81 -51.87
CA GLY A 135 10.08 1.88 -50.78
C GLY A 135 10.24 0.43 -51.25
N SER A 136 10.89 0.19 -52.39
CA SER A 136 11.04 -1.09 -53.10
C SER A 136 10.75 -2.41 -52.30
N PRO A 137 9.54 -2.99 -52.40
CA PRO A 137 9.30 -4.41 -52.16
C PRO A 137 9.91 -5.29 -53.25
N SER A 138 10.26 -4.74 -54.43
CA SER A 138 10.85 -5.52 -55.53
C SER A 138 12.30 -5.94 -55.23
N GLY A 139 13.07 -5.11 -54.52
CA GLY A 139 14.36 -5.51 -53.93
C GLY A 139 14.19 -6.47 -52.75
N ARG A 140 13.04 -6.43 -52.06
CA ARG A 140 12.69 -7.34 -50.96
C ARG A 140 12.24 -8.71 -51.45
N THR A 141 11.65 -8.80 -52.64
CA THR A 141 11.43 -10.08 -53.34
C THR A 141 12.73 -10.71 -53.84
N ASP A 142 13.72 -9.90 -54.24
CA ASP A 142 15.07 -10.41 -54.52
C ASP A 142 15.81 -10.82 -53.23
N ALA A 143 15.57 -10.14 -52.10
CA ALA A 143 16.04 -10.58 -50.77
C ALA A 143 15.34 -11.85 -50.26
N ARG A 144 14.12 -12.16 -50.73
CA ARG A 144 13.48 -13.47 -50.51
C ARG A 144 14.06 -14.56 -51.42
N ARG A 145 14.59 -14.20 -52.60
CA ARG A 145 15.32 -15.12 -53.49
C ARG A 145 16.73 -15.41 -53.01
N THR A 146 17.43 -14.44 -52.41
CA THR A 146 18.63 -14.68 -51.60
C THR A 146 18.19 -15.10 -50.21
N SER A 147 17.67 -16.32 -50.15
CA SER A 147 17.01 -16.94 -49.01
C SER A 147 17.96 -17.28 -47.86
N ILE A 148 18.80 -16.35 -47.44
CA ILE A 148 19.68 -16.46 -46.29
C ILE A 148 19.65 -15.07 -45.65
N SER A 149 19.06 -14.96 -44.47
CA SER A 149 18.84 -13.66 -43.83
C SER A 149 19.15 -13.77 -42.36
N ARG A 150 20.42 -13.64 -41.96
CA ARG A 150 20.87 -13.04 -40.68
C ARG A 150 22.38 -13.24 -40.49
N ARG A 151 22.99 -12.27 -39.80
CA ARG A 151 24.43 -12.11 -39.51
C ARG A 151 24.69 -12.51 -38.05
N ILE A 152 25.45 -13.59 -37.80
CA ILE A 152 25.93 -13.94 -36.44
C ILE A 152 27.38 -14.39 -36.56
N SER A 153 28.32 -13.66 -35.96
CA SER A 153 29.74 -14.04 -35.92
C SER A 153 30.25 -14.08 -34.48
N THR A 154 30.25 -12.96 -33.77
CA THR A 154 30.84 -12.89 -32.42
C THR A 154 30.01 -13.56 -31.31
N MET A 155 28.73 -13.79 -31.57
CA MET A 155 27.80 -14.30 -30.57
C MET A 155 27.72 -15.83 -30.57
N MET A 156 28.12 -16.49 -31.67
CA MET A 156 28.06 -17.94 -31.82
C MET A 156 29.21 -18.62 -31.05
N SER A 157 30.43 -18.07 -31.12
CA SER A 157 31.60 -18.60 -30.39
C SER A 157 31.48 -18.45 -28.87
N LEU A 158 30.92 -17.33 -28.40
CA LEU A 158 30.69 -17.08 -26.97
C LEU A 158 29.45 -17.80 -26.40
N ARG A 159 28.45 -18.15 -27.23
CA ARG A 159 27.21 -18.82 -26.75
C ARG A 159 27.20 -20.34 -26.90
N PHE A 160 28.07 -20.92 -27.72
CA PHE A 160 28.08 -22.38 -27.98
C PHE A 160 29.39 -23.09 -27.60
N ALA A 161 30.29 -22.43 -26.86
CA ALA A 161 31.47 -23.09 -26.30
C ALA A 161 31.10 -23.91 -25.04
N THR A 162 31.00 -25.24 -25.17
CA THR A 162 31.09 -26.14 -24.01
C THR A 162 32.55 -26.38 -23.62
N PRO A 163 32.91 -26.45 -22.33
CA PRO A 163 34.29 -26.59 -21.88
C PRO A 163 34.75 -28.03 -22.04
N ARG A 164 35.22 -28.39 -23.24
CA ARG A 164 36.09 -29.55 -23.55
C ARG A 164 36.09 -29.72 -25.07
N LEU A 165 37.02 -29.06 -25.75
CA LEU A 165 37.59 -29.46 -27.05
C LEU A 165 38.77 -28.52 -27.34
N ASP A 166 39.93 -29.12 -27.62
CA ASP A 166 41.21 -28.44 -27.80
C ASP A 166 41.22 -27.41 -28.94
N ALA A 167 41.99 -26.35 -28.73
CA ALA A 167 42.09 -25.10 -29.48
C ALA A 167 42.71 -25.22 -30.90
N ARG A 168 42.32 -26.20 -31.72
CA ARG A 168 42.82 -26.35 -33.10
C ARG A 168 41.74 -26.46 -34.19
N MET A 169 40.45 -26.19 -33.91
CA MET A 169 39.38 -26.34 -34.91
C MET A 169 38.39 -25.16 -35.00
N ASP A 170 38.84 -23.91 -34.83
CA ASP A 170 37.96 -22.73 -34.88
C ASP A 170 37.28 -22.49 -36.25
N ALA A 171 37.79 -23.06 -37.34
CA ALA A 171 37.15 -22.99 -38.65
C ALA A 171 36.17 -24.14 -38.96
N MET A 172 36.20 -25.24 -38.19
CA MET A 172 35.41 -26.46 -38.48
C MET A 172 34.27 -26.72 -37.47
N ALA A 173 34.25 -26.03 -36.33
CA ALA A 173 33.20 -26.20 -35.32
C ALA A 173 31.76 -25.89 -35.83
N PRO A 174 31.52 -24.84 -36.65
CA PRO A 174 30.17 -24.54 -37.14
C PRO A 174 29.67 -25.55 -38.18
N SER A 175 30.54 -26.06 -39.05
CA SER A 175 30.17 -27.04 -40.07
C SER A 175 29.87 -28.41 -39.45
N LEU A 176 30.64 -28.82 -38.44
CA LEU A 176 30.37 -30.05 -37.67
C LEU A 176 29.09 -29.93 -36.82
N GLY A 177 28.82 -28.75 -36.26
CA GLY A 177 27.58 -28.45 -35.52
C GLY A 177 26.32 -28.39 -36.38
N ALA A 178 26.44 -28.05 -37.67
CA ALA A 178 25.36 -28.09 -38.64
C ALA A 178 25.09 -29.53 -39.15
N LEU A 179 26.16 -30.29 -39.43
CA LEU A 179 26.09 -31.70 -39.86
C LEU A 179 25.48 -32.62 -38.79
N THR A 180 25.84 -32.44 -37.52
CA THR A 180 25.29 -33.21 -36.40
C THR A 180 23.81 -32.94 -36.13
N ARG A 181 23.28 -31.82 -36.62
CA ARG A 181 21.89 -31.39 -36.45
C ARG A 181 21.02 -31.57 -37.69
N GLY A 182 21.60 -32.05 -38.80
CA GLY A 182 20.87 -32.35 -40.04
C GLY A 182 20.51 -31.13 -40.90
N TRP A 183 21.11 -29.96 -40.68
CA TRP A 183 20.87 -28.77 -41.51
C TRP A 183 21.51 -28.93 -42.89
N THR A 184 20.75 -28.63 -43.95
CA THR A 184 21.22 -28.81 -45.34
C THR A 184 22.12 -27.66 -45.81
N ASN A 185 22.94 -27.90 -46.84
CA ASN A 185 23.88 -26.91 -47.43
C ASN A 185 23.23 -25.63 -47.98
N GLY A 186 21.89 -25.53 -47.97
CA GLY A 186 21.15 -24.31 -48.32
C GLY A 186 20.65 -23.50 -47.12
N GLU A 187 20.57 -24.09 -45.93
CA GLU A 187 19.98 -23.49 -44.73
C GLU A 187 20.98 -22.72 -43.88
N VAL A 188 22.25 -23.15 -43.90
CA VAL A 188 23.37 -22.46 -43.27
C VAL A 188 24.53 -22.39 -44.25
N VAL A 189 25.06 -21.19 -44.46
CA VAL A 189 26.22 -20.89 -45.32
C VAL A 189 27.28 -20.20 -44.49
N VAL A 190 28.47 -20.78 -44.45
CA VAL A 190 29.62 -20.25 -43.71
C VAL A 190 30.42 -19.32 -44.66
N GLY A 191 30.42 -18.02 -44.38
CA GLY A 191 31.28 -17.02 -45.02
C GLY A 191 32.68 -16.99 -44.39
N ARG A 192 33.55 -16.07 -44.85
CA ARG A 192 34.93 -15.97 -44.35
C ARG A 192 35.01 -15.53 -42.88
N GLU A 193 34.14 -14.61 -42.46
CA GLU A 193 34.11 -14.06 -41.11
C GLU A 193 32.78 -14.35 -40.38
N ARG A 194 31.73 -14.78 -41.08
CA ARG A 194 30.37 -14.88 -40.51
C ARG A 194 29.63 -16.12 -40.98
N VAL A 195 28.78 -16.64 -40.10
CA VAL A 195 27.82 -17.69 -40.46
C VAL A 195 26.50 -17.03 -40.83
N TRP A 196 25.98 -17.41 -42.00
CA TRP A 196 24.72 -16.94 -42.53
C TRP A 196 23.71 -18.08 -42.45
N MET A 197 22.54 -17.84 -41.88
CA MET A 197 21.52 -18.88 -41.69
C MET A 197 20.15 -18.41 -42.17
N ARG A 198 19.30 -19.37 -42.51
CA ARG A 198 17.89 -19.17 -42.81
C ARG A 198 17.09 -18.95 -41.54
N GLU A 199 15.97 -18.26 -41.69
CA GLU A 199 15.06 -17.98 -40.59
C GLU A 199 14.54 -19.26 -39.91
N GLY A 200 14.24 -20.32 -40.66
CA GLY A 200 13.81 -21.61 -40.09
C GLY A 200 14.87 -22.24 -39.17
N ALA A 201 16.11 -22.37 -39.68
CA ALA A 201 17.23 -22.90 -38.89
C ALA A 201 17.57 -22.01 -37.68
N TRP A 202 17.37 -20.69 -37.79
CA TRP A 202 17.56 -19.77 -36.66
C TRP A 202 16.49 -19.95 -35.58
N TRP A 203 15.22 -20.08 -35.96
CA TRP A 203 14.13 -20.32 -35.00
C TRP A 203 14.29 -21.65 -34.27
N GLU A 204 14.72 -22.70 -34.98
CA GLU A 204 15.07 -23.98 -34.38
C GLU A 204 16.21 -23.82 -33.36
N ALA A 205 17.28 -23.09 -33.72
CA ALA A 205 18.40 -22.83 -32.82
C ALA A 205 18.03 -22.03 -31.55
N GLU A 206 17.17 -21.00 -31.66
CA GLU A 206 16.69 -20.22 -30.50
C GLU A 206 15.76 -21.05 -29.60
N SER A 207 14.84 -21.82 -30.19
CA SER A 207 13.88 -22.65 -29.43
C SER A 207 14.55 -23.72 -28.56
N MET A 208 15.76 -24.14 -28.91
CA MET A 208 16.52 -25.13 -28.13
C MET A 208 17.17 -24.55 -26.87
N PHE A 209 17.38 -23.23 -26.78
CA PHE A 209 17.89 -22.62 -25.53
C PHE A 209 16.86 -22.65 -24.41
N ASP A 210 15.58 -22.57 -24.74
CA ASP A 210 14.46 -22.68 -23.80
C ASP A 210 14.33 -24.08 -23.16
N LEU A 211 15.02 -25.09 -23.70
CA LEU A 211 15.01 -26.48 -23.22
C LEU A 211 16.14 -26.82 -22.23
N THR A 212 16.93 -25.84 -21.77
CA THR A 212 18.01 -26.12 -20.80
C THR A 212 17.44 -26.44 -19.41
N PRO A 213 17.76 -27.60 -18.77
CA PRO A 213 17.13 -28.00 -17.50
C PRO A 213 17.63 -27.18 -16.31
N ALA A 214 16.72 -26.46 -15.66
CA ALA A 214 16.93 -25.92 -14.33
C ALA A 214 16.75 -27.04 -13.29
N GLN A 215 17.86 -27.63 -12.80
CA GLN A 215 18.08 -28.06 -11.41
C GLN A 215 19.34 -28.95 -11.31
N ARG A 216 20.40 -28.41 -10.71
CA ARG A 216 21.45 -29.17 -10.04
C ARG A 216 21.50 -28.71 -8.59
N GLY A 217 21.09 -29.58 -7.67
CA GLY A 217 21.24 -29.40 -6.23
C GLY A 217 20.15 -30.10 -5.43
N GLY A 218 20.47 -31.24 -4.80
CA GLY A 218 19.64 -31.92 -3.79
C GLY A 218 19.50 -33.42 -4.00
N GLU A 219 20.25 -34.20 -3.22
CA GLU A 219 20.25 -35.67 -3.15
C GLU A 219 18.89 -36.26 -2.79
N TYR A 220 18.50 -37.37 -3.45
CA TYR A 220 17.93 -38.57 -2.81
C TYR A 220 18.03 -39.78 -3.76
N GLY A 221 18.74 -40.83 -3.29
CA GLY A 221 18.29 -42.23 -3.38
C GLY A 221 18.41 -42.97 -4.71
N ALA A 222 19.45 -43.78 -4.82
CA ALA A 222 19.61 -44.85 -5.81
C ALA A 222 18.48 -45.90 -5.74
N LEU A 223 17.82 -46.17 -6.87
CA LEU A 223 17.38 -47.50 -7.31
C LEU A 223 16.86 -47.43 -8.75
N GLY A 224 17.53 -48.08 -9.70
CA GLY A 224 17.01 -48.21 -11.08
C GLY A 224 18.04 -48.41 -12.19
N ASP A 225 19.17 -49.06 -11.90
CA ASP A 225 20.04 -49.64 -12.92
C ASP A 225 19.65 -51.11 -13.10
N LEU A 226 18.88 -51.42 -14.15
CA LEU A 226 18.90 -52.75 -14.78
C LEU A 226 18.22 -52.73 -16.16
N LEU A 227 18.99 -53.13 -17.18
CA LEU A 227 18.63 -53.47 -18.57
C LEU A 227 18.47 -52.27 -19.53
N GLY A 228 19.27 -52.10 -20.58
CA GLY A 228 20.33 -52.92 -21.17
C GLY A 228 20.70 -52.32 -22.54
N ALA A 229 21.99 -52.34 -22.84
CA ALA A 229 22.61 -51.78 -24.03
C ALA A 229 22.32 -52.56 -25.33
N GLY A 230 22.37 -51.86 -26.46
CA GLY A 230 22.42 -52.37 -27.83
C GLY A 230 21.87 -51.28 -28.76
N GLY A 231 22.59 -50.70 -29.70
CA GLY A 231 23.60 -51.26 -30.58
C GLY A 231 23.21 -50.82 -31.99
N PHE A 232 24.12 -50.10 -32.66
CA PHE A 232 24.01 -49.63 -34.04
C PHE A 232 23.55 -50.73 -35.01
N GLU A 233 22.73 -50.40 -36.02
CA GLU A 233 23.19 -50.45 -37.42
C GLU A 233 22.17 -49.94 -38.45
N SER A 234 22.77 -49.49 -39.55
CA SER A 234 22.29 -48.81 -40.74
C SER A 234 21.48 -49.69 -41.71
N GLY A 235 20.61 -49.05 -42.50
CA GLY A 235 20.02 -49.65 -43.70
C GLY A 235 19.45 -48.63 -44.67
N TYR A 236 20.31 -47.90 -45.39
CA TYR A 236 19.96 -47.26 -46.65
C TYR A 236 20.97 -47.70 -47.72
N SER A 237 20.46 -48.39 -48.74
CA SER A 237 21.17 -48.61 -50.01
C SER A 237 20.42 -47.92 -51.15
N ALA A 238 21.21 -47.14 -51.86
CA ALA A 238 20.99 -46.25 -52.99
C ALA A 238 20.12 -46.70 -54.17
N GLY A 239 19.61 -45.69 -54.89
CA GLY A 239 19.25 -45.66 -56.32
C GLY A 239 17.93 -44.92 -56.55
N GLY A 240 17.76 -43.90 -57.38
CA GLY A 240 18.59 -43.19 -58.35
C GLY A 240 17.65 -42.43 -59.31
N ASN A 241 17.97 -41.16 -59.60
CA ASN A 241 17.62 -40.33 -60.78
C ASN A 241 16.17 -39.90 -61.15
N ASN A 242 16.05 -38.56 -61.28
CA ASN A 242 15.43 -37.74 -62.35
C ASN A 242 13.89 -37.70 -62.60
N ALA A 243 13.36 -36.45 -62.52
CA ALA A 243 12.33 -35.77 -63.36
C ALA A 243 11.38 -34.92 -62.47
N SER A 244 11.42 -33.57 -62.40
CA SER A 244 11.00 -32.50 -63.32
C SER A 244 9.49 -32.38 -63.60
N GLY A 245 8.89 -31.20 -63.34
CA GLY A 245 7.58 -30.72 -63.86
C GLY A 245 6.58 -30.32 -62.75
N PHE A 246 6.31 -29.05 -62.41
CA PHE A 246 5.65 -27.91 -63.11
C PHE A 246 4.10 -27.88 -62.98
N PHE A 247 3.64 -26.77 -62.40
CA PHE A 247 2.30 -26.16 -62.21
C PHE A 247 1.01 -26.73 -62.83
N ASN A 248 -0.07 -26.54 -62.05
CA ASN A 248 -1.45 -26.03 -62.36
C ASN A 248 -2.53 -26.96 -61.79
N ALA A 249 -3.75 -26.58 -61.47
CA ALA A 249 -4.49 -25.33 -61.22
C ALA A 249 -5.89 -25.81 -60.75
N ALA A 250 -6.60 -25.07 -59.89
CA ALA A 250 -8.05 -25.28 -59.73
C ALA A 250 -8.76 -24.90 -61.05
N PRO A 251 -9.99 -25.38 -61.37
CA PRO A 251 -11.23 -24.80 -60.81
C PRO A 251 -12.45 -25.80 -60.77
N SER A 252 -13.44 -25.67 -59.88
CA SER A 252 -14.74 -24.94 -59.98
C SER A 252 -16.00 -25.80 -60.23
N GLU A 253 -17.09 -25.38 -59.57
CA GLU A 253 -18.52 -25.39 -60.00
C GLU A 253 -19.47 -26.57 -59.68
N LEU A 254 -20.47 -26.22 -58.84
CA LEU A 254 -21.95 -26.34 -58.95
C LEU A 254 -22.72 -27.69 -59.07
N HIS A 255 -23.69 -27.80 -58.15
CA HIS A 255 -25.11 -28.20 -58.29
C HIS A 255 -25.67 -29.62 -57.96
N HIS A 256 -26.60 -29.58 -57.00
CA HIS A 256 -27.97 -30.13 -56.92
C HIS A 256 -28.30 -31.64 -56.78
N GLN A 257 -29.06 -31.87 -55.69
CA GLN A 257 -30.33 -32.62 -55.56
C GLN A 257 -30.33 -34.12 -55.27
N ASP A 258 -31.07 -34.43 -54.18
CA ASP A 258 -32.03 -35.54 -54.00
C ASP A 258 -31.50 -36.98 -54.04
N SER A 259 -31.98 -37.97 -53.29
CA SER A 259 -32.94 -38.14 -52.19
C SER A 259 -32.99 -39.66 -51.90
N ARG A 260 -33.53 -40.07 -50.74
CA ARG A 260 -34.17 -41.39 -50.43
C ARG A 260 -33.29 -42.62 -50.13
N GLU A 261 -33.33 -43.15 -48.90
CA GLU A 261 -34.33 -44.06 -48.25
C GLU A 261 -34.02 -45.56 -48.46
N GLY A 262 -33.65 -46.22 -47.35
CA GLY A 262 -34.07 -47.57 -46.94
C GLY A 262 -33.55 -48.80 -47.71
N PHE A 263 -32.74 -49.65 -47.04
CA PHE A 263 -33.16 -51.00 -46.61
C PHE A 263 -32.05 -51.71 -45.83
N LEU A 264 -32.43 -52.33 -44.71
CA LEU A 264 -31.65 -53.28 -43.93
C LEU A 264 -31.66 -54.65 -44.62
N GLN A 265 -30.54 -55.37 -44.70
CA GLN A 265 -30.31 -56.66 -44.00
C GLN A 265 -28.98 -57.32 -44.43
N ALA A 266 -28.45 -58.14 -43.51
CA ALA A 266 -27.08 -58.62 -43.36
C ALA A 266 -26.58 -59.66 -44.39
N GLY A 267 -25.26 -59.69 -44.57
CA GLY A 267 -24.52 -60.75 -45.25
C GLY A 267 -23.02 -60.63 -44.99
N ASP A 268 -22.50 -61.53 -44.16
CA ASP A 268 -21.11 -61.66 -43.73
C ASP A 268 -20.22 -62.30 -44.83
N GLY A 269 -18.93 -61.95 -44.85
CA GLY A 269 -17.87 -62.67 -45.57
C GLY A 269 -16.94 -61.85 -46.48
N GLY A 270 -15.70 -61.60 -46.04
CA GLY A 270 -14.54 -61.51 -46.95
C GLY A 270 -13.54 -60.35 -46.79
N ALA A 271 -12.56 -60.54 -45.90
CA ALA A 271 -11.16 -60.07 -45.93
C ALA A 271 -10.81 -58.62 -46.39
N ARG A 272 -10.48 -57.74 -45.44
CA ARG A 272 -9.59 -56.58 -45.65
C ARG A 272 -8.64 -56.30 -44.48
N ALA A 273 -7.53 -55.67 -44.83
CA ALA A 273 -6.21 -55.66 -44.19
C ALA A 273 -6.11 -54.98 -42.81
N LYS A 274 -5.15 -55.47 -42.01
CA LYS A 274 -4.72 -54.95 -40.70
C LYS A 274 -3.82 -53.72 -40.85
N SER A 275 -4.11 -52.65 -40.11
CA SER A 275 -3.18 -51.56 -39.83
C SER A 275 -2.53 -51.75 -38.45
N VAL A 276 -1.21 -51.58 -38.41
CA VAL A 276 -0.35 -51.70 -37.23
C VAL A 276 -0.22 -50.30 -36.64
N PHE A 277 -1.13 -49.93 -35.74
CA PHE A 277 -1.04 -48.99 -34.61
C PHE A 277 -2.47 -48.82 -34.07
N GLY A 278 -2.86 -49.78 -33.24
CA GLY A 278 -4.24 -49.96 -32.79
C GLY A 278 -4.62 -49.13 -31.58
N ALA A 279 -5.72 -48.38 -31.71
CA ALA A 279 -6.70 -48.13 -30.65
C ALA A 279 -7.98 -47.55 -31.30
N GLN A 280 -8.88 -48.42 -31.79
CA GLN A 280 -10.27 -48.04 -32.09
C GLN A 280 -11.16 -48.43 -30.92
N SER A 281 -11.91 -47.43 -30.45
CA SER A 281 -12.95 -47.47 -29.44
C SER A 281 -14.06 -48.47 -29.80
N ARG A 282 -14.22 -49.51 -28.98
CA ARG A 282 -15.42 -50.34 -28.95
C ARG A 282 -16.17 -50.05 -27.65
N ALA A 283 -17.26 -49.29 -27.76
CA ALA A 283 -18.26 -49.18 -26.70
C ALA A 283 -19.11 -50.46 -26.65
N PRO A 284 -19.31 -51.11 -25.48
CA PRO A 284 -20.29 -52.17 -25.33
C PRO A 284 -21.65 -51.56 -24.98
N THR A 285 -22.63 -51.71 -25.87
CA THR A 285 -24.05 -51.45 -25.57
C THR A 285 -24.63 -52.64 -24.81
N ARG A 286 -24.98 -52.42 -23.53
CA ARG A 286 -25.85 -53.31 -22.75
C ARG A 286 -27.04 -52.50 -22.28
N ALA A 287 -28.25 -52.95 -22.62
CA ALA A 287 -29.50 -52.29 -22.27
C ALA A 287 -29.73 -52.26 -20.73
N PRO A 288 -30.36 -51.21 -20.18
CA PRO A 288 -30.48 -51.02 -18.73
C PRO A 288 -31.59 -51.91 -18.15
N GLN A 289 -31.28 -52.59 -17.05
CA GLN A 289 -32.26 -53.13 -16.12
C GLN A 289 -32.07 -52.42 -14.77
N GLY A 290 -33.05 -51.61 -14.36
CA GLY A 290 -33.11 -50.97 -13.04
C GLY A 290 -33.08 -49.43 -13.09
N PRO A 291 -33.89 -48.73 -12.27
CA PRO A 291 -33.94 -47.28 -12.28
C PRO A 291 -32.76 -46.70 -11.49
N GLY A 292 -31.97 -45.82 -12.14
CA GLY A 292 -31.12 -44.85 -11.44
C GLY A 292 -29.60 -44.96 -11.62
N ASP A 293 -29.08 -45.67 -12.63
CA ASP A 293 -27.65 -45.71 -12.91
C ASP A 293 -27.33 -45.19 -14.33
N TYR A 294 -26.58 -44.09 -14.43
CA TYR A 294 -26.20 -43.41 -15.67
C TYR A 294 -24.83 -43.86 -16.23
N GLY A 295 -24.39 -45.09 -15.96
CA GLY A 295 -23.34 -45.73 -16.76
C GLY A 295 -21.95 -45.09 -16.67
N LEU A 296 -21.59 -44.55 -15.50
CA LEU A 296 -20.22 -44.14 -15.18
C LEU A 296 -19.61 -45.21 -14.26
N GLY A 297 -18.79 -46.09 -14.83
CA GLY A 297 -18.19 -47.21 -14.11
C GLY A 297 -17.33 -46.83 -12.89
N PHE A 298 -17.10 -47.81 -12.02
CA PHE A 298 -16.45 -47.73 -10.70
C PHE A 298 -14.94 -47.37 -10.67
N LYS A 299 -14.43 -46.51 -11.55
CA LYS A 299 -13.04 -46.04 -11.46
C LYS A 299 -13.02 -44.59 -10.99
N GLY A 300 -12.91 -44.39 -9.68
CA GLY A 300 -12.71 -43.07 -9.07
C GLY A 300 -13.03 -42.97 -7.58
N ASP A 301 -13.67 -43.96 -6.96
CA ASP A 301 -14.00 -43.89 -5.53
C ASP A 301 -12.81 -44.31 -4.64
N ASN A 302 -12.13 -43.32 -4.06
CA ASN A 302 -11.18 -43.51 -2.95
C ASN A 302 -11.88 -43.50 -1.57
N MET A 303 -13.20 -43.67 -1.52
CA MET A 303 -13.97 -43.78 -0.27
C MET A 303 -14.19 -45.24 0.11
N GLN A 304 -13.11 -45.98 0.37
CA GLN A 304 -13.22 -47.26 1.09
C GLN A 304 -13.24 -46.98 2.59
N GLY A 305 -14.37 -47.25 3.26
CA GLY A 305 -14.42 -47.22 4.73
C GLY A 305 -15.77 -46.96 5.39
N HIS A 306 -16.87 -46.76 4.66
CA HIS A 306 -18.18 -46.71 5.30
C HIS A 306 -18.72 -48.13 5.51
N VAL A 307 -18.31 -48.71 6.64
CA VAL A 307 -18.87 -49.95 7.17
C VAL A 307 -20.35 -49.70 7.48
N TYR A 308 -21.23 -50.35 6.72
CA TYR A 308 -22.61 -50.61 7.12
C TYR A 308 -22.67 -52.03 7.66
N TYR A 309 -23.14 -52.24 8.88
CA TYR A 309 -23.81 -53.46 9.35
C TYR A 309 -24.49 -53.10 10.68
N ASN A 310 -25.60 -53.67 11.13
CA ASN A 310 -26.80 -54.29 10.54
C ASN A 310 -27.67 -54.69 11.74
N ASN A 311 -28.97 -54.87 11.52
CA ASN A 311 -29.91 -55.44 12.50
C ASN A 311 -29.42 -56.81 13.01
N GLU A 312 -28.92 -56.91 14.25
CA GLU A 312 -29.15 -58.10 15.10
C GLU A 312 -28.61 -58.05 16.54
N LEU A 313 -27.72 -57.14 16.95
CA LEU A 313 -27.42 -56.92 18.37
C LEU A 313 -27.26 -55.42 18.65
N GLY A 314 -28.20 -54.87 19.42
CA GLY A 314 -28.25 -53.45 19.76
C GLY A 314 -27.15 -53.05 20.73
N GLU A 315 -26.23 -52.22 20.26
CA GLU A 315 -25.37 -51.40 21.12
C GLU A 315 -25.09 -50.05 20.43
N PHE A 316 -25.42 -48.97 21.11
CA PHE A 316 -25.21 -47.58 20.67
C PHE A 316 -23.81 -47.12 21.09
N VAL A 317 -23.05 -46.51 20.17
CA VAL A 317 -21.96 -45.60 20.55
C VAL A 317 -22.15 -44.26 19.86
N ASP A 318 -22.03 -43.24 20.69
CA ASP A 318 -22.72 -41.97 20.68
C ASP A 318 -21.83 -40.85 20.11
N ASN A 319 -22.40 -40.02 19.25
CA ASN A 319 -22.15 -38.58 19.09
C ASN A 319 -23.05 -38.02 17.96
N LEU A 320 -24.35 -38.25 18.09
CA LEU A 320 -25.37 -37.64 17.24
C LEU A 320 -26.08 -36.55 18.05
N ASP A 321 -25.86 -35.27 17.70
CA ASP A 321 -26.59 -34.14 18.29
C ASP A 321 -28.09 -34.28 17.92
N PRO A 322 -29.01 -34.46 18.88
CA PRO A 322 -30.41 -34.82 18.62
C PRO A 322 -31.27 -33.72 17.96
N GLU A 323 -30.67 -32.62 17.47
CA GLU A 323 -31.38 -31.51 16.81
C GLU A 323 -31.10 -31.41 15.29
N LEU A 324 -30.28 -32.30 14.69
CA LEU A 324 -29.91 -32.27 13.26
C LEU A 324 -30.39 -33.52 12.51
N ALA A 325 -31.63 -33.49 12.01
CA ALA A 325 -32.29 -34.60 11.33
C ALA A 325 -31.77 -34.92 9.90
N ASN A 326 -30.49 -34.69 9.59
CA ASN A 326 -29.89 -35.18 8.35
C ASN A 326 -28.43 -35.62 8.56
N PRO A 327 -28.08 -36.88 8.22
CA PRO A 327 -26.72 -37.37 8.34
C PRO A 327 -25.81 -36.63 7.36
N ARG A 328 -24.78 -35.96 7.87
CA ARG A 328 -23.75 -35.28 7.06
C ARG A 328 -22.44 -36.03 7.20
N ALA A 329 -21.76 -36.27 6.07
CA ALA A 329 -20.38 -36.71 6.06
C ALA A 329 -19.48 -35.56 6.56
N VAL A 330 -18.81 -35.77 7.69
CA VAL A 330 -17.85 -34.81 8.24
C VAL A 330 -16.50 -35.09 7.59
N VAL A 331 -16.09 -34.25 6.63
CA VAL A 331 -14.71 -34.26 6.12
C VAL A 331 -13.86 -33.45 7.09
N THR A 332 -12.89 -34.12 7.73
CA THR A 332 -11.96 -33.47 8.68
C THR A 332 -10.72 -32.99 7.96
N ASP A 333 -10.62 -31.67 7.74
CA ASP A 333 -9.39 -31.05 7.24
C ASP A 333 -8.39 -30.77 8.36
N LYS A 334 -7.09 -30.94 8.07
CA LYS A 334 -6.02 -30.64 9.04
C LYS A 334 -5.89 -29.13 9.23
N VAL A 335 -6.33 -28.65 10.39
CA VAL A 335 -6.22 -27.23 10.80
C VAL A 335 -4.75 -26.86 11.08
N THR A 336 -4.31 -25.71 10.58
CA THR A 336 -2.96 -25.15 10.79
C THR A 336 -2.67 -24.86 12.27
N PHE A 337 -1.39 -24.88 12.66
CA PHE A 337 -0.96 -24.60 14.04
C PHE A 337 -1.41 -23.22 14.53
N SER A 338 -1.25 -22.17 13.71
CA SER A 338 -1.66 -20.80 14.04
C SER A 338 -3.16 -20.71 14.35
N ARG A 339 -3.99 -21.45 13.61
CA ARG A 339 -5.44 -21.49 13.86
C ARG A 339 -5.76 -22.20 15.17
N ARG A 340 -5.03 -23.26 15.53
CA ARG A 340 -5.22 -23.95 16.83
C ARG A 340 -4.84 -23.06 18.01
N LEU A 341 -3.71 -22.36 17.92
CA LEU A 341 -3.26 -21.42 18.95
C LEU A 341 -4.27 -20.27 19.12
N TRP A 342 -4.73 -19.68 18.01
CA TRP A 342 -5.74 -18.63 18.03
C TRP A 342 -7.04 -19.10 18.69
N VAL A 343 -7.55 -20.28 18.31
CA VAL A 343 -8.75 -20.85 18.93
C VAL A 343 -8.51 -21.09 20.43
N GLY A 344 -7.33 -21.55 20.84
CA GLY A 344 -6.95 -21.69 22.24
C GLY A 344 -7.02 -20.36 23.02
N VAL A 345 -6.48 -19.28 22.46
CA VAL A 345 -6.57 -17.92 23.04
C VAL A 345 -8.01 -17.44 23.12
N VAL A 346 -8.80 -17.68 22.06
CA VAL A 346 -10.20 -17.26 22.01
C VAL A 346 -11.02 -17.94 23.09
N TRP A 347 -10.81 -19.24 23.30
CA TRP A 347 -11.44 -19.97 24.40
C TRP A 347 -10.96 -19.50 25.77
N ALA A 348 -9.67 -19.23 25.95
CA ALA A 348 -9.12 -18.72 27.20
C ALA A 348 -9.69 -17.35 27.60
N LEU A 349 -9.97 -16.46 26.64
CA LEU A 349 -10.54 -15.12 26.91
C LEU A 349 -12.07 -15.10 26.95
N THR A 350 -12.75 -16.11 26.40
CA THR A 350 -14.23 -16.20 26.39
C THR A 350 -14.77 -17.32 27.27
N PHE A 351 -13.94 -17.91 28.15
CA PHE A 351 -14.32 -19.05 29.01
C PHE A 351 -15.51 -18.74 29.92
N TRP A 352 -15.59 -17.52 30.47
CA TRP A 352 -16.68 -16.98 31.28
C TRP A 352 -18.03 -16.87 30.58
N ILE A 353 -18.07 -17.00 29.24
CA ILE A 353 -19.30 -17.05 28.46
C ILE A 353 -19.46 -18.47 27.93
N PRO A 354 -20.12 -19.38 28.68
CA PRO A 354 -20.28 -20.77 28.27
C PRO A 354 -21.19 -20.93 27.05
N SER A 355 -20.97 -21.99 26.28
CA SER A 355 -21.66 -22.23 25.00
C SER A 355 -23.17 -22.48 25.11
N PHE A 356 -23.68 -22.78 26.30
CA PHE A 356 -25.13 -22.89 26.55
C PHE A 356 -25.81 -21.51 26.53
N LEU A 357 -25.19 -20.48 27.13
CA LEU A 357 -25.74 -19.11 27.09
C LEU A 357 -25.82 -18.60 25.65
N LEU A 358 -24.80 -18.85 24.83
CA LEU A 358 -24.81 -18.47 23.41
C LEU A 358 -25.87 -19.24 22.60
N ARG A 359 -26.15 -20.50 22.95
CA ARG A 359 -27.18 -21.33 22.30
C ARG A 359 -28.58 -20.86 22.65
N TYR A 360 -28.86 -20.65 23.94
CA TYR A 360 -30.22 -20.39 24.44
C TYR A 360 -30.57 -18.90 24.49
N VAL A 361 -29.68 -18.05 24.98
CA VAL A 361 -29.90 -16.59 25.08
C VAL A 361 -29.51 -15.89 23.77
N GLY A 362 -28.36 -16.25 23.20
CA GLY A 362 -27.88 -15.65 21.95
C GLY A 362 -28.57 -16.17 20.67
N ARG A 363 -29.44 -17.19 20.78
CA ARG A 363 -30.08 -17.90 19.65
C ARG A 363 -29.08 -18.41 18.58
N MET A 364 -27.81 -18.55 18.93
CA MET A 364 -26.76 -19.03 18.02
C MET A 364 -26.71 -20.56 18.07
N LYS A 365 -27.59 -21.21 17.31
CA LYS A 365 -27.71 -22.68 17.31
C LYS A 365 -26.48 -23.38 16.72
N ARG A 366 -25.82 -22.78 15.73
CA ARG A 366 -24.71 -23.43 15.00
C ARG A 366 -23.35 -23.23 15.71
N PRO A 367 -22.47 -24.25 15.75
CA PRO A 367 -21.17 -24.16 16.41
C PRO A 367 -20.18 -23.20 15.72
N ASP A 368 -20.22 -23.12 14.39
CA ASP A 368 -19.43 -22.19 13.56
C ASP A 368 -19.76 -20.73 13.88
N VAL A 369 -21.06 -20.40 13.98
CA VAL A 369 -21.54 -19.05 14.34
C VAL A 369 -21.09 -18.67 15.75
N ARG A 370 -21.14 -19.61 16.71
CA ARG A 370 -20.66 -19.37 18.09
C ARG A 370 -19.15 -19.12 18.13
N MET A 371 -18.37 -19.87 17.37
CA MET A 371 -16.92 -19.68 17.29
C MET A 371 -16.56 -18.34 16.64
N ALA A 372 -17.21 -17.98 15.52
CA ALA A 372 -17.04 -16.68 14.88
C ALA A 372 -17.43 -15.51 15.81
N TRP A 373 -18.49 -15.67 16.61
CA TRP A 373 -18.86 -14.68 17.61
C TRP A 373 -17.79 -14.51 18.68
N ARG A 374 -17.26 -15.63 19.24
CA ARG A 374 -16.18 -15.58 20.23
C ARG A 374 -14.93 -14.90 19.68
N GLU A 375 -14.54 -15.22 18.44
CA GLU A 375 -13.41 -14.58 17.76
C GLU A 375 -13.60 -13.06 17.66
N LYS A 376 -14.79 -12.58 17.28
CA LYS A 376 -15.09 -11.15 17.21
C LYS A 376 -15.04 -10.47 18.58
N VAL A 377 -15.57 -11.11 19.63
CA VAL A 377 -15.52 -10.55 20.99
C VAL A 377 -14.09 -10.41 21.49
N VAL A 378 -13.22 -11.38 21.18
CA VAL A 378 -11.80 -11.32 21.53
C VAL A 378 -11.06 -10.20 20.80
N LEU A 379 -11.39 -9.96 19.52
CA LEU A 379 -10.87 -8.81 18.80
C LEU A 379 -11.29 -7.48 19.45
N VAL A 380 -12.58 -7.35 19.85
CA VAL A 380 -13.06 -6.16 20.58
C VAL A 380 -12.36 -6.01 21.92
N PHE A 381 -12.13 -7.11 22.64
CA PHE A 381 -11.39 -7.09 23.91
C PHE A 381 -9.95 -6.58 23.72
N PHE A 382 -9.23 -7.02 22.68
CA PHE A 382 -7.89 -6.50 22.40
C PHE A 382 -7.90 -5.03 22.02
N ILE A 383 -8.89 -4.58 21.25
CA ILE A 383 -9.05 -3.15 20.95
C ILE A 383 -9.24 -2.36 22.26
N PHE A 384 -10.08 -2.83 23.18
CA PHE A 384 -10.28 -2.18 24.47
C PHE A 384 -9.00 -2.19 25.32
N LEU A 385 -8.28 -3.31 25.36
CA LEU A 385 -7.02 -3.45 26.11
C LEU A 385 -5.95 -2.48 25.59
N ILE A 386 -5.77 -2.38 24.26
CA ILE A 386 -4.81 -1.45 23.65
C ILE A 386 -5.20 0.00 23.97
N ASN A 387 -6.48 0.35 23.84
CA ASN A 387 -6.96 1.68 24.23
C ASN A 387 -6.73 1.98 25.72
N ALA A 388 -6.98 1.00 26.61
CA ALA A 388 -6.72 1.15 28.04
C ALA A 388 -5.23 1.36 28.34
N ILE A 389 -4.33 0.64 27.65
CA ILE A 389 -2.88 0.83 27.76
C ILE A 389 -2.48 2.24 27.31
N ILE A 390 -3.04 2.74 26.21
CA ILE A 390 -2.78 4.10 25.72
C ILE A 390 -3.25 5.15 26.74
N VAL A 391 -4.47 4.99 27.29
CA VAL A 391 -4.98 5.91 28.32
C VAL A 391 -4.12 5.88 29.58
N PHE A 392 -3.71 4.69 30.01
CA PHE A 392 -2.78 4.52 31.14
C PHE A 392 -1.45 5.24 30.87
N TYR A 393 -0.90 5.10 29.66
CA TYR A 393 0.34 5.77 29.27
C TYR A 393 0.22 7.30 29.28
N ILE A 394 -0.88 7.85 28.75
CA ILE A 394 -1.07 9.31 28.67
C ILE A 394 -1.28 9.92 30.07
N VAL A 395 -2.12 9.31 30.91
CA VAL A 395 -2.59 9.94 32.16
C VAL A 395 -1.83 9.44 33.40
N ALA A 396 -1.66 8.13 33.54
CA ALA A 396 -1.17 7.53 34.77
C ALA A 396 0.37 7.44 34.80
N PHE A 397 1.00 7.13 33.67
CA PHE A 397 2.45 6.97 33.59
C PHE A 397 3.21 8.26 33.94
N GLY A 398 2.70 9.43 33.50
CA GLY A 398 3.28 10.73 33.86
C GLY A 398 3.26 10.99 35.38
N ARG A 399 2.15 10.66 36.06
CA ARG A 399 2.03 10.81 37.53
C ARG A 399 2.89 9.80 38.30
N LEU A 400 3.15 8.63 37.73
CA LEU A 400 4.00 7.60 38.33
C LEU A 400 5.49 7.99 38.29
N LEU A 401 5.94 8.58 37.18
CA LEU A 401 7.33 9.02 37.01
C LEU A 401 7.68 10.26 37.84
N CYS A 402 6.72 11.18 38.01
CA CYS A 402 6.93 12.45 38.69
C CYS A 402 5.88 12.63 39.82
N PRO A 403 6.07 12.01 40.99
CA PRO A 403 5.16 12.16 42.11
C PRO A 403 5.18 13.61 42.63
N ASN A 404 4.03 14.13 43.06
CA ASN A 404 3.86 15.48 43.64
C ASN A 404 4.21 16.66 42.72
N PHE A 405 4.21 16.48 41.39
CA PHE A 405 4.35 17.59 40.42
C PHE A 405 3.33 18.73 40.67
N ASP A 406 2.17 18.40 41.22
CA ASP A 406 1.04 19.28 41.53
C ASP A 406 1.15 20.04 42.86
N LYS A 407 2.15 19.73 43.70
CA LYS A 407 2.34 20.33 45.04
C LYS A 407 3.53 21.26 45.11
N VAL A 408 3.88 21.84 43.97
CA VAL A 408 5.12 22.58 43.77
C VAL A 408 4.84 23.82 42.94
N TRP A 409 5.30 24.95 43.43
CA TRP A 409 4.93 26.27 42.91
C TRP A 409 6.18 27.14 42.78
N ASP A 410 6.30 27.86 41.67
CA ASP A 410 7.35 28.88 41.51
C ASP A 410 6.85 30.25 41.97
N THR A 411 7.78 31.18 42.19
CA THR A 411 7.47 32.55 42.63
C THR A 411 6.55 33.29 41.65
N ALA A 412 6.69 33.03 40.35
CA ALA A 412 5.85 33.62 39.31
C ALA A 412 4.38 33.14 39.40
N ASN A 413 4.14 31.85 39.63
CA ASN A 413 2.79 31.31 39.79
C ASN A 413 2.16 31.83 41.09
N VAL A 414 2.91 31.84 42.21
CA VAL A 414 2.42 32.40 43.49
C VAL A 414 2.00 33.87 43.32
N ALA A 415 2.75 34.65 42.54
CA ALA A 415 2.41 36.05 42.26
C ALA A 415 1.10 36.26 41.48
N THR A 416 0.56 35.23 40.81
CA THR A 416 -0.74 35.32 40.11
C THR A 416 -1.95 35.16 41.04
N HIS A 417 -1.75 34.62 42.24
CA HIS A 417 -2.81 34.38 43.23
C HIS A 417 -3.04 35.61 44.12
N GLN A 418 -3.68 36.64 43.53
CA GLN A 418 -3.98 37.93 44.18
C GLN A 418 -5.48 38.14 44.49
N GLY A 419 -6.30 37.09 44.35
CA GLY A 419 -7.74 37.18 44.54
C GLY A 419 -8.16 37.23 46.01
N ASP A 420 -9.36 37.74 46.30
CA ASP A 420 -9.87 37.80 47.69
C ASP A 420 -10.17 36.43 48.31
N ASN A 421 -10.47 35.44 47.45
CA ASN A 421 -10.67 34.03 47.80
C ASN A 421 -9.49 33.16 47.33
N ASP A 422 -8.40 33.77 46.88
CA ASP A 422 -7.22 33.13 46.31
C ASP A 422 -5.96 33.94 46.65
N PHE A 423 -5.61 33.91 47.93
CA PHE A 423 -4.54 34.69 48.54
C PHE A 423 -3.41 33.76 48.96
N TRP A 424 -2.37 33.69 48.13
CA TRP A 424 -1.20 32.85 48.42
C TRP A 424 0.02 33.69 48.77
N VAL A 425 0.85 33.14 49.64
CA VAL A 425 2.13 33.73 50.06
C VAL A 425 3.19 32.64 50.16
N SER A 426 4.45 32.99 49.94
CA SER A 426 5.56 32.11 50.26
C SER A 426 6.29 32.58 51.50
N ILE A 427 6.66 31.64 52.37
CA ILE A 427 7.46 31.87 53.58
C ILE A 427 8.42 30.69 53.77
N HIS A 428 9.71 30.97 53.90
CA HIS A 428 10.84 30.06 54.08
C HIS A 428 10.70 28.79 53.23
N GLY A 429 10.63 28.98 51.92
CA GLY A 429 10.56 27.90 50.92
C GLY A 429 9.28 27.07 50.90
N LYS A 430 8.21 27.55 51.54
CA LYS A 430 6.89 26.91 51.57
C LYS A 430 5.83 27.87 51.08
N VAL A 431 4.81 27.33 50.41
CA VAL A 431 3.68 28.10 49.88
C VAL A 431 2.43 27.81 50.70
N TYR A 432 1.75 28.89 51.09
CA TYR A 432 0.59 28.89 51.95
C TYR A 432 -0.57 29.61 51.32
N ASP A 433 -1.76 29.04 51.47
CA ASP A 433 -3.04 29.63 51.07
C ASP A 433 -3.74 30.19 52.31
N ILE A 434 -3.60 31.50 52.50
CA ILE A 434 -4.14 32.21 53.66
C ILE A 434 -5.47 32.90 53.34
N SER A 435 -6.19 32.48 52.29
CA SER A 435 -7.46 33.06 51.84
C SER A 435 -8.51 33.18 52.96
N ASN A 436 -8.52 32.24 53.90
CA ASN A 436 -9.44 32.23 55.05
C ASN A 436 -8.89 32.94 56.30
N PHE A 437 -7.59 33.22 56.33
CA PHE A 437 -6.87 33.74 57.48
C PHE A 437 -6.61 35.25 57.40
N TRP A 438 -6.35 35.79 56.20
CA TRP A 438 -5.93 37.19 56.03
C TRP A 438 -6.95 38.24 56.52
N LYS A 439 -8.24 37.88 56.60
CA LYS A 439 -9.31 38.74 57.13
C LYS A 439 -9.47 38.67 58.65
N GLN A 440 -8.84 37.69 59.30
CA GLN A 440 -8.89 37.53 60.75
C GLN A 440 -7.88 38.48 61.39
N ASN A 441 -8.22 39.07 62.52
CA ASN A 441 -7.25 39.90 63.25
C ASN A 441 -6.18 38.99 63.89
N HIS A 442 -4.94 39.18 63.46
CA HIS A 442 -3.76 38.47 63.97
C HIS A 442 -2.61 39.42 64.33
N GLY A 443 -2.90 40.73 64.43
CA GLY A 443 -1.93 41.75 64.84
C GLY A 443 -1.77 41.86 66.35
N THR A 444 -0.93 42.80 66.78
CA THR A 444 -0.73 43.13 68.19
C THR A 444 -1.88 43.98 68.74
N THR A 445 -1.94 44.10 70.07
CA THR A 445 -2.96 44.91 70.76
C THR A 445 -2.86 46.40 70.37
N SER A 446 -1.65 46.87 70.04
CA SER A 446 -1.38 48.25 69.60
C SER A 446 -1.71 48.50 68.12
N ARG A 447 -1.74 47.46 67.28
CA ARG A 447 -2.05 47.57 65.84
C ARG A 447 -2.78 46.32 65.33
N PRO A 448 -4.12 46.28 65.36
CA PRO A 448 -4.89 45.19 64.74
C PRO A 448 -4.72 45.22 63.22
N VAL A 449 -4.65 44.05 62.59
CA VAL A 449 -4.46 43.92 61.15
C VAL A 449 -5.72 44.36 60.40
N GLN A 450 -5.55 45.26 59.44
CA GLN A 450 -6.63 45.70 58.53
C GLN A 450 -6.59 44.91 57.23
N SER A 451 -7.77 44.69 56.63
CA SER A 451 -7.89 44.00 55.34
C SER A 451 -7.18 44.74 54.19
N SER A 452 -7.11 46.07 54.24
CA SER A 452 -6.35 46.88 53.26
C SER A 452 -4.85 46.61 53.29
N ASP A 453 -4.31 46.37 54.49
CA ASP A 453 -2.87 46.22 54.73
C ASP A 453 -2.42 44.85 54.21
N MET A 454 -3.16 43.80 54.55
CA MET A 454 -2.93 42.46 54.01
C MET A 454 -3.10 42.42 52.49
N GLY A 455 -3.93 43.28 51.89
CA GLY A 455 -4.06 43.37 50.44
C GLY A 455 -2.75 43.58 49.69
N GLN A 456 -1.78 44.26 50.31
CA GLN A 456 -0.48 44.58 49.71
C GLN A 456 0.51 43.42 49.74
N LEU A 457 0.25 42.40 50.56
CA LEU A 457 1.14 41.24 50.74
C LEU A 457 0.78 40.04 49.83
N ARG A 458 -0.20 40.22 48.94
CA ARG A 458 -0.72 39.15 48.06
C ARG A 458 0.30 38.69 47.04
N GLY A 459 0.54 37.38 46.97
CA GLY A 459 1.44 36.78 45.99
C GLY A 459 2.91 37.14 46.19
N LEU A 460 3.26 37.79 47.32
CA LEU A 460 4.64 38.15 47.63
C LEU A 460 5.35 37.04 48.41
N ASN A 461 6.69 37.06 48.32
CA ASN A 461 7.53 36.31 49.23
C ASN A 461 7.72 37.08 50.54
N LEU A 462 7.37 36.47 51.66
CA LEU A 462 7.35 37.11 52.98
C LEU A 462 8.48 36.64 53.91
N ASP A 463 9.51 35.98 53.37
CA ASP A 463 10.69 35.50 54.14
C ASP A 463 11.30 36.60 55.02
N ALA A 464 11.44 37.80 54.49
CA ALA A 464 12.00 38.96 55.20
C ALA A 464 11.16 39.44 56.39
N TYR A 465 9.86 39.12 56.44
CA TYR A 465 8.93 39.55 57.49
C TYR A 465 8.84 38.57 58.65
N PHE A 466 9.20 37.30 58.43
CA PHE A 466 9.09 36.22 59.40
C PHE A 466 10.46 35.61 59.72
N MET A 467 11.38 36.42 60.25
CA MET A 467 12.69 35.94 60.66
C MET A 467 12.62 35.32 62.07
N PRO A 468 13.04 34.06 62.29
CA PRO A 468 13.13 33.52 63.64
C PRO A 468 14.26 34.19 64.44
N PRO A 469 14.11 34.38 65.76
CA PRO A 469 15.19 34.87 66.61
C PRO A 469 16.43 33.98 66.52
N LEU A 470 17.59 34.58 66.25
CA LEU A 470 18.84 33.83 65.96
C LEU A 470 19.29 32.97 67.16
N THR A 471 19.08 33.46 68.38
CA THR A 471 19.39 32.75 69.63
C THR A 471 18.57 31.46 69.81
N PHE A 472 17.40 31.38 69.16
CA PHE A 472 16.51 30.22 69.27
C PHE A 472 16.64 29.27 68.07
N SER A 473 16.92 29.81 66.88
CA SER A 473 17.28 28.99 65.70
C SER A 473 18.61 28.28 65.85
N CYS A 474 19.57 28.84 66.60
CA CYS A 474 20.79 28.13 66.96
C CYS A 474 21.38 28.58 68.30
N PRO A 475 21.05 27.89 69.40
CA PRO A 475 21.54 28.23 70.73
C PRO A 475 23.07 28.05 70.89
N ASP A 476 23.69 27.25 70.02
CA ASP A 476 25.12 26.90 70.09
C ASP A 476 26.03 27.80 69.23
N VAL A 477 25.46 28.66 68.36
CA VAL A 477 26.22 29.52 67.42
C VAL A 477 26.02 31.01 67.74
N VAL A 478 24.81 31.42 68.11
CA VAL A 478 24.52 32.82 68.51
C VAL A 478 23.97 32.83 69.93
N THR A 479 24.76 33.32 70.88
CA THR A 479 24.36 33.39 72.30
C THR A 479 23.83 34.76 72.70
N GLU A 480 24.13 35.80 71.92
CA GLU A 480 23.76 37.19 72.22
C GLU A 480 22.40 37.57 71.58
N PRO A 481 21.39 37.98 72.37
CA PRO A 481 20.04 38.29 71.87
C PRO A 481 19.95 39.60 71.07
N LEU A 482 21.03 40.38 71.01
CA LEU A 482 21.10 41.63 70.26
C LEU A 482 21.51 41.44 68.79
N VAL A 483 21.93 40.24 68.39
CA VAL A 483 22.36 39.95 67.01
C VAL A 483 21.13 39.76 66.13
N TYR A 484 21.12 40.42 64.98
CA TYR A 484 20.04 40.35 63.99
C TYR A 484 20.61 40.35 62.57
N VAL A 485 19.82 39.86 61.61
CA VAL A 485 20.17 39.89 60.18
C VAL A 485 19.50 41.09 59.53
N MET A 486 20.27 41.88 58.79
CA MET A 486 19.78 42.95 57.92
C MET A 486 19.37 42.39 56.56
N GLN A 487 18.27 42.88 56.01
CA GLN A 487 17.77 42.49 54.70
C GLN A 487 18.40 43.36 53.61
N ASN A 488 18.87 42.72 52.52
CA ASN A 488 19.45 43.38 51.37
C ASN A 488 18.35 43.67 50.31
N GLY A 489 17.70 44.84 50.36
CA GLY A 489 16.78 45.31 49.30
C GLY A 489 15.53 46.05 49.78
N THR A 490 14.56 46.26 48.88
CA THR A 490 13.20 46.79 49.17
C THR A 490 12.31 45.79 49.91
N GLN A 491 12.79 44.57 50.18
CA GLN A 491 12.10 43.58 51.00
C GLN A 491 12.14 44.04 52.47
N GLY A 492 10.99 44.51 52.96
CA GLY A 492 10.90 45.30 54.20
C GLY A 492 10.20 46.65 54.01
N GLU A 493 9.72 46.96 52.79
CA GLU A 493 8.89 48.13 52.50
C GLU A 493 7.75 48.32 53.53
N PHE A 494 7.22 47.20 54.03
CA PHE A 494 6.18 47.17 55.05
C PHE A 494 6.75 46.90 56.44
N SER A 495 7.35 47.91 57.08
CA SER A 495 7.89 47.79 58.44
C SER A 495 6.86 47.33 59.48
N TRP A 496 5.57 47.53 59.20
CA TRP A 496 4.45 47.10 60.04
C TRP A 496 4.14 45.60 59.94
N ALA A 497 4.67 44.90 58.94
CA ALA A 497 4.49 43.47 58.74
C ALA A 497 5.64 42.65 59.35
N LEU A 498 6.64 43.28 59.96
CA LEU A 498 7.77 42.61 60.60
C LEU A 498 7.33 41.89 61.89
N HIS A 499 7.59 40.60 61.97
CA HIS A 499 7.27 39.73 63.12
C HIS A 499 8.53 39.38 63.91
N ASP A 500 9.32 40.38 64.28
CA ASP A 500 10.47 40.22 65.17
C ASP A 500 9.99 39.85 66.59
N SER A 501 10.40 38.68 67.09
CA SER A 501 10.05 38.25 68.46
C SER A 501 11.14 38.59 69.47
N GLY A 502 10.71 38.93 70.69
CA GLY A 502 11.55 38.94 71.87
C GLY A 502 11.46 40.20 72.74
N PRO A 503 11.92 40.12 74.01
CA PRO A 503 11.70 41.15 75.02
C PRO A 503 12.46 42.45 74.75
N PHE A 504 13.47 42.41 73.89
CA PHE A 504 14.23 43.59 73.45
C PHE A 504 13.61 44.28 72.23
N ARG A 505 12.69 43.62 71.51
CA ARG A 505 12.07 44.11 70.27
C ARG A 505 10.66 44.64 70.50
N ASP A 506 9.90 44.02 71.41
CA ASP A 506 8.60 44.49 71.84
C ASP A 506 8.59 44.81 73.35
N SER A 507 8.28 46.07 73.67
CA SER A 507 8.17 46.56 75.06
C SER A 507 6.87 46.14 75.76
N SER A 508 5.90 45.60 75.01
CA SER A 508 4.58 45.19 75.51
C SER A 508 4.59 43.75 76.04
N THR A 509 4.62 43.56 77.37
CA THR A 509 4.63 42.21 77.99
C THR A 509 3.32 41.43 77.80
N THR A 510 2.29 42.03 77.21
CA THR A 510 0.97 41.41 76.98
C THR A 510 0.80 40.85 75.56
N ASP A 511 1.62 41.28 74.61
CA ASP A 511 1.54 40.83 73.23
C ASP A 511 2.31 39.52 73.02
N LYS A 512 1.79 38.64 72.16
CA LYS A 512 2.44 37.35 71.85
C LYS A 512 3.83 37.50 71.24
N MET A 513 4.10 38.68 70.65
CA MET A 513 5.37 39.04 70.01
C MET A 513 6.51 39.31 71.01
N HIS A 514 6.19 39.55 72.28
CA HIS A 514 7.17 39.65 73.35
C HIS A 514 7.84 38.31 73.69
N ASN A 515 7.19 37.18 73.39
CA ASN A 515 7.76 35.86 73.64
C ASN A 515 8.74 35.46 72.52
N ASP A 516 9.95 35.05 72.92
CA ASP A 516 11.01 34.58 72.00
C ASP A 516 10.61 33.32 71.21
N ASP A 517 9.65 32.53 71.72
CA ASP A 517 9.21 31.28 71.08
C ASP A 517 8.13 31.47 70.00
N LEU A 518 7.66 32.70 69.72
CA LEU A 518 6.50 32.98 68.87
C LEU A 518 6.55 32.21 67.55
N TYR A 519 7.72 32.19 66.92
CA TYR A 519 7.93 31.53 65.64
C TYR A 519 7.66 30.03 65.70
N GLN A 520 8.20 29.31 66.70
CA GLN A 520 8.02 27.86 66.81
C GLN A 520 6.71 27.46 67.49
N ALA A 521 6.29 28.18 68.53
CA ALA A 521 5.13 27.82 69.36
C ALA A 521 3.79 28.25 68.73
N THR A 522 3.78 29.36 67.98
CA THR A 522 2.54 29.94 67.44
C THR A 522 2.51 29.93 65.91
N PHE A 523 3.56 30.41 65.24
CA PHE A 523 3.56 30.58 63.79
C PHE A 523 3.62 29.25 63.04
N LEU A 524 4.61 28.39 63.30
CA LEU A 524 4.75 27.10 62.60
C LEU A 524 3.52 26.18 62.72
N PRO A 525 2.91 25.97 63.91
CA PRO A 525 1.72 25.13 64.03
C PRO A 525 0.52 25.71 63.28
N ARG A 526 0.34 27.04 63.33
CA ARG A 526 -0.78 27.71 62.67
C ARG A 526 -0.66 27.69 61.15
N MET A 527 0.54 27.94 60.62
CA MET A 527 0.79 27.94 59.18
C MET A 527 0.69 26.55 58.55
N LYS A 528 0.92 25.48 59.34
CA LYS A 528 0.78 24.10 58.88
C LYS A 528 -0.63 23.78 58.36
N GLU A 529 -1.67 24.44 58.88
CA GLU A 529 -3.06 24.28 58.43
C GLU A 529 -3.30 24.87 57.02
N PHE A 530 -2.48 25.83 56.60
CA PHE A 530 -2.61 26.55 55.34
C PHE A 530 -1.61 26.08 54.27
N TYR A 531 -0.83 25.03 54.56
CA TYR A 531 0.25 24.56 53.70
C TYR A 531 -0.27 23.93 52.40
N LYS A 532 0.27 24.37 51.25
CA LYS A 532 -0.06 23.83 49.91
C LYS A 532 1.08 23.07 49.26
N GLY A 533 2.32 23.50 49.46
CA GLY A 533 3.46 22.91 48.75
C GLY A 533 4.78 23.62 48.99
N HIS A 534 5.83 23.13 48.33
CA HIS A 534 7.15 23.75 48.36
C HIS A 534 7.29 24.84 47.30
N LEU A 535 8.04 25.89 47.64
CA LEU A 535 8.49 26.87 46.67
C LEU A 535 9.66 26.27 45.87
N VAL A 536 9.59 26.38 44.55
CA VAL A 536 10.66 25.94 43.65
C VAL A 536 11.26 27.04 42.83
N THR A 537 12.56 26.91 42.63
CA THR A 537 13.34 27.76 41.75
C THR A 537 14.08 26.87 40.76
N LYS A 538 14.20 27.30 39.49
CA LYS A 538 14.95 26.54 38.49
C LYS A 538 16.42 26.48 38.89
N ALA A 539 17.01 25.28 38.88
CA ALA A 539 18.42 25.11 39.21
C ALA A 539 19.35 25.93 38.30
N ASP A 540 19.00 26.06 37.02
CA ASP A 540 19.76 26.90 36.07
C ASP A 540 19.72 28.39 36.46
N PHE A 541 18.59 28.87 36.98
CA PHE A 541 18.47 30.26 37.47
C PHE A 541 19.30 30.46 38.74
N VAL A 542 19.30 29.48 39.65
CA VAL A 542 20.16 29.50 40.85
C VAL A 542 21.63 29.65 40.46
N LYS A 543 22.07 28.86 39.49
CA LYS A 543 23.43 28.93 38.99
C LYS A 543 23.76 30.25 38.31
N SER A 544 22.88 30.75 37.43
CA SER A 544 23.13 31.98 36.67
C SER A 544 23.13 33.22 37.57
N ASP A 545 22.17 33.36 38.48
CA ASP A 545 22.13 34.54 39.34
C ASP A 545 23.20 34.49 40.45
N GLY A 546 23.67 33.28 40.83
CA GLY A 546 24.88 33.11 41.62
C GLY A 546 26.16 33.55 40.89
N SER A 547 26.34 33.22 39.61
CA SER A 547 27.52 33.63 38.83
C SER A 547 27.50 35.09 38.41
N ASP A 548 26.33 35.59 37.99
CA ASP A 548 26.21 36.88 37.31
C ASP A 548 26.07 38.02 38.32
N ASN A 549 25.31 37.82 39.40
CA ASN A 549 25.04 38.82 40.42
C ASN A 549 25.80 38.58 41.73
N SER A 550 26.66 37.56 41.79
CA SER A 550 27.36 37.15 43.02
C SER A 550 26.41 36.88 44.19
N HIS A 551 25.22 36.36 43.87
CA HIS A 551 24.22 36.05 44.87
C HIS A 551 24.63 34.80 45.65
N TYR A 552 24.80 34.92 46.98
CA TYR A 552 25.37 33.87 47.84
C TYR A 552 24.38 32.78 48.26
N TRP A 553 23.56 32.32 47.34
CA TRP A 553 22.76 31.12 47.50
C TRP A 553 23.48 29.87 47.00
N PHE A 554 23.05 28.70 47.46
CA PHE A 554 23.66 27.42 47.10
C PHE A 554 22.70 26.27 47.34
N ILE A 555 23.06 25.10 46.80
CA ILE A 555 22.27 23.87 46.96
C ILE A 555 23.06 22.88 47.82
N ILE A 556 22.45 22.34 48.88
CA ILE A 556 22.98 21.19 49.64
C ILE A 556 21.84 20.20 49.87
N ASP A 557 22.09 18.92 49.62
CA ASP A 557 21.11 17.82 49.78
C ASP A 557 19.78 18.09 49.06
N GLY A 558 19.83 18.76 47.89
CA GLY A 558 18.65 19.10 47.10
C GLY A 558 17.75 20.19 47.70
N SER A 559 18.26 21.00 48.63
CA SER A 559 17.60 22.18 49.19
C SER A 559 18.38 23.45 48.86
N ILE A 560 17.67 24.55 48.62
CA ILE A 560 18.26 25.86 48.30
C ILE A 560 18.31 26.70 49.58
N TYR A 561 19.50 27.26 49.84
CA TYR A 561 19.75 28.18 50.95
C TYR A 561 20.34 29.49 50.43
N ASP A 562 20.10 30.61 51.12
CA ASP A 562 20.64 31.94 50.76
C ASP A 562 21.33 32.61 51.94
N LEU A 563 22.62 32.93 51.78
CA LEU A 563 23.42 33.66 52.77
C LEU A 563 23.72 35.10 52.38
N ASN A 564 23.06 35.63 51.36
CA ASN A 564 23.28 36.99 50.90
C ASN A 564 23.02 38.03 52.00
N ASN A 565 21.92 37.87 52.74
CA ASN A 565 21.59 38.73 53.87
C ASN A 565 22.62 38.63 55.02
N TYR A 566 23.20 37.45 55.25
CA TYR A 566 24.28 37.29 56.23
C TYR A 566 25.52 38.09 55.82
N PHE A 567 26.00 37.90 54.59
CA PHE A 567 27.19 38.61 54.11
C PHE A 567 26.98 40.12 53.99
N TYR A 568 25.76 40.56 53.64
CA TYR A 568 25.38 41.96 53.64
C TYR A 568 25.41 42.58 55.06
N THR A 569 24.88 41.85 56.05
CA THR A 569 24.91 42.29 57.46
C THR A 569 26.34 42.39 57.96
N LEU A 570 27.16 41.38 57.68
CA LEU A 570 28.57 41.34 58.07
C LEU A 570 29.36 42.52 57.48
N GLN A 571 29.10 42.85 56.21
CA GLN A 571 29.72 44.00 55.54
C GLN A 571 29.27 45.33 56.16
N THR A 572 27.97 45.47 56.45
CA THR A 572 27.39 46.72 56.98
C THR A 572 27.82 46.99 58.43
N MET A 573 27.96 45.94 59.24
CA MET A 573 28.41 46.04 60.64
C MET A 573 29.94 46.11 60.78
N GLY A 574 30.68 46.21 59.66
CA GLY A 574 32.12 46.41 59.65
C GLY A 574 32.93 45.18 60.05
N GLY A 575 32.41 43.97 59.86
CA GLY A 575 33.14 42.72 60.13
C GLY A 575 33.41 42.47 61.62
N GLN A 576 32.56 42.99 62.50
CA GLN A 576 32.70 42.74 63.94
C GLN A 576 32.55 41.25 64.26
N ALA A 577 33.35 40.75 65.21
CA ALA A 577 33.31 39.35 65.67
C ALA A 577 31.93 38.91 66.20
N LEU A 578 31.08 39.87 66.61
CA LEU A 578 29.70 39.62 67.03
C LEU A 578 28.79 39.16 65.86
N TYR A 579 29.06 39.63 64.64
CA TYR A 579 28.28 39.30 63.44
C TYR A 579 28.95 38.25 62.54
N ASP A 580 30.20 37.86 62.85
CA ASP A 580 30.92 36.77 62.19
C ASP A 580 30.83 35.48 63.02
N TYR A 581 29.64 34.89 63.03
CA TYR A 581 29.31 33.72 63.86
C TYR A 581 29.29 32.40 63.07
N LEU A 582 29.32 32.41 61.74
CA LEU A 582 29.39 31.18 60.94
C LEU A 582 30.82 30.64 60.88
N ASP A 583 30.96 29.31 60.80
CA ASP A 583 32.25 28.67 60.60
C ASP A 583 33.00 29.23 59.37
N SER A 584 34.29 29.56 59.56
CA SER A 584 35.12 30.19 58.53
C SER A 584 35.34 29.30 57.29
N GLY A 585 35.40 27.98 57.48
CA GLY A 585 35.49 27.02 56.38
C GLY A 585 34.19 26.97 55.58
N PHE A 586 33.06 26.93 56.28
CA PHE A 586 31.74 26.91 55.65
C PHE A 586 31.43 28.20 54.88
N SER A 587 31.69 29.37 55.49
CA SER A 587 31.47 30.67 54.85
C SER A 587 32.38 30.88 53.63
N THR A 588 33.63 30.41 53.68
CA THR A 588 34.57 30.45 52.54
C THR A 588 34.12 29.52 51.41
N MET A 589 33.61 28.33 51.73
CA MET A 589 33.07 27.38 50.76
C MET A 589 31.93 28.01 49.94
N VAL A 590 31.01 28.71 50.60
CA VAL A 590 29.88 29.39 49.94
C VAL A 590 30.34 30.59 49.12
N LYS A 591 31.22 31.44 49.66
CA LYS A 591 31.77 32.62 48.94
C LYS A 591 32.47 32.25 47.64
N ASN A 592 33.19 31.13 47.63
CA ASN A 592 33.97 30.70 46.48
C ASN A 592 33.11 30.03 45.39
N ASN A 593 31.92 29.54 45.74
CA ASN A 593 31.09 28.74 44.84
C ASN A 593 29.60 29.19 44.89
N PRO A 594 29.28 30.45 44.55
CA PRO A 594 27.90 30.92 44.54
C PRO A 594 27.07 30.19 43.46
N GLY A 595 25.84 29.81 43.83
CA GLY A 595 24.86 29.17 42.94
C GLY A 595 25.15 27.71 42.56
N GLN A 596 26.19 27.08 43.13
CA GLN A 596 26.54 25.68 42.86
C GLN A 596 25.91 24.70 43.86
N ASP A 597 25.94 23.41 43.50
CA ASP A 597 25.64 22.32 44.43
C ASP A 597 26.88 22.01 45.27
N LEU A 598 26.80 22.31 46.56
CA LEU A 598 27.88 22.18 47.54
C LEU A 598 27.77 20.89 48.36
N THR A 599 26.89 19.95 47.99
CA THR A 599 26.71 18.70 48.74
C THR A 599 28.02 17.93 48.90
N ASP A 600 28.77 17.75 47.80
CA ASP A 600 30.08 17.08 47.82
C ASP A 600 31.15 17.92 48.53
N ALA A 601 31.13 19.24 48.34
CA ALA A 601 32.07 20.17 48.98
C ALA A 601 31.89 20.19 50.51
N TYR A 602 30.65 20.15 50.99
CA TYR A 602 30.31 20.06 52.40
C TYR A 602 30.71 18.71 53.00
N ALA A 603 30.50 17.60 52.28
CA ALA A 603 30.96 16.28 52.70
C ALA A 603 32.50 16.22 52.81
N LEU A 604 33.21 16.84 51.86
CA LEU A 604 34.67 16.97 51.90
C LEU A 604 35.13 17.83 53.09
N LEU A 605 34.44 18.94 53.35
CA LEU A 605 34.74 19.84 54.46
C LEU A 605 34.55 19.13 55.82
N LEU A 606 33.50 18.33 55.97
CA LEU A 606 33.28 17.46 57.14
C LEU A 606 34.39 16.41 57.30
N SER A 607 34.90 15.85 56.20
CA SER A 607 35.97 14.84 56.23
C SER A 607 37.36 15.40 56.53
N ASN A 608 37.58 16.69 56.24
CA ASN A 608 38.85 17.38 56.42
C ASN A 608 38.97 18.11 57.78
N ALA A 609 37.94 18.06 58.62
CA ALA A 609 37.98 18.65 59.96
C ALA A 609 39.08 18.00 60.81
N ALA A 610 39.97 18.82 61.38
CA ALA A 610 41.14 18.36 62.11
C ALA A 610 40.78 17.84 63.52
N ASP A 611 39.76 18.45 64.14
CA ASP A 611 39.33 18.16 65.51
C ASP A 611 37.81 17.94 65.61
N GLN A 612 37.39 17.20 66.65
CA GLN A 612 35.96 16.94 66.94
C GLN A 612 35.16 18.23 67.23
N THR A 613 35.84 19.27 67.73
CA THR A 613 35.27 20.61 67.98
C THR A 613 34.95 21.34 66.67
N GLU A 614 35.85 21.28 65.68
CA GLU A 614 35.64 21.85 64.34
C GLU A 614 34.50 21.13 63.61
N LEU A 615 34.47 19.80 63.69
CA LEU A 615 33.37 19.00 63.12
C LEU A 615 32.01 19.34 63.75
N THR A 616 31.98 19.67 65.03
CA THR A 616 30.76 20.10 65.74
C THR A 616 30.36 21.52 65.34
N SER A 617 31.34 22.43 65.20
CA SER A 617 31.14 23.81 64.70
C SER A 617 30.50 23.82 63.31
N ILE A 618 31.03 23.03 62.39
CA ILE A 618 30.53 22.91 61.00
C ILE A 618 29.09 22.39 60.98
N LYS A 619 28.79 21.34 61.76
CA LYS A 619 27.45 20.76 61.84
C LYS A 619 26.44 21.73 62.46
N ASN A 620 26.83 22.43 63.52
CA ASN A 620 25.98 23.43 64.17
C ASN A 620 25.71 24.61 63.23
N THR A 621 26.73 25.05 62.50
CA THR A 621 26.61 26.06 61.43
C THR A 621 25.62 25.62 60.36
N PHE A 622 25.73 24.39 59.85
CA PHE A 622 24.80 23.91 58.83
C PHE A 622 23.37 23.75 59.35
N ASN A 623 23.17 23.27 60.59
CA ASN A 623 21.84 23.20 61.21
C ASN A 623 21.22 24.60 61.34
N PHE A 624 22.00 25.59 61.78
CA PHE A 624 21.56 26.99 61.84
C PHE A 624 21.13 27.52 60.47
N VAL A 625 21.96 27.30 59.45
CA VAL A 625 21.66 27.72 58.07
C VAL A 625 20.41 27.04 57.55
N LYS A 626 20.23 25.76 57.89
CA LYS A 626 19.06 24.98 57.50
C LYS A 626 17.76 25.52 58.09
N ASP A 627 17.79 25.95 59.33
CA ASP A 627 16.59 26.43 60.03
C ASP A 627 16.26 27.90 59.72
N THR A 628 17.27 28.72 59.40
CA THR A 628 17.13 30.18 59.24
C THR A 628 17.12 30.66 57.80
N PHE A 629 17.90 30.03 56.90
CA PHE A 629 18.18 30.53 55.55
C PHE A 629 17.64 29.62 54.43
N TYR A 630 16.66 28.78 54.73
CA TYR A 630 16.03 27.87 53.76
C TYR A 630 14.98 28.59 52.90
N ILE A 631 15.13 28.51 51.57
CA ILE A 631 14.27 29.25 50.61
C ILE A 631 13.54 28.35 49.61
N GLY A 632 13.86 27.05 49.56
CA GLY A 632 13.06 26.10 48.79
C GLY A 632 13.84 24.92 48.26
N ILE A 633 13.34 24.31 47.19
CA ILE A 633 13.96 23.18 46.50
C ILE A 633 14.16 23.51 45.01
N PRO A 634 15.15 22.91 44.34
CA PRO A 634 15.29 23.07 42.89
C PRO A 634 14.09 22.43 42.18
N ASP A 635 13.64 23.07 41.10
CA ASP A 635 12.45 22.63 40.36
C ASP A 635 12.68 21.28 39.67
N PHE A 636 12.23 20.19 40.30
CA PHE A 636 12.38 18.84 39.76
C PHE A 636 11.49 18.58 38.53
N ARG A 637 10.52 19.45 38.23
CA ARG A 637 9.63 19.31 37.06
C ARG A 637 10.41 19.38 35.74
N TRP A 638 11.56 20.07 35.74
CA TRP A 638 12.46 20.17 34.59
C TRP A 638 13.49 19.05 34.51
N THR A 639 13.49 18.10 35.45
CA THR A 639 14.38 16.96 35.38
C THR A 639 14.00 16.03 34.21
N PRO A 640 14.98 15.31 33.63
CA PRO A 640 14.70 14.36 32.54
C PRO A 640 13.59 13.36 32.89
N ARG A 641 13.51 12.91 34.16
CA ARG A 641 12.50 11.94 34.61
C ARG A 641 11.06 12.44 34.42
N CYS A 642 10.82 13.72 34.67
CA CYS A 642 9.50 14.34 34.56
C CYS A 642 9.18 14.79 33.12
N GLN A 643 10.20 15.16 32.33
CA GLN A 643 10.01 15.66 30.96
C GLN A 643 9.90 14.56 29.89
N VAL A 644 10.45 13.36 30.14
CA VAL A 644 10.46 12.25 29.16
C VAL A 644 9.05 11.93 28.61
N ASN A 645 8.02 11.91 29.46
CA ASN A 645 6.65 11.62 29.00
C ASN A 645 6.13 12.68 28.00
N ASN A 646 6.37 13.96 28.27
CA ASN A 646 5.94 15.05 27.40
C ASN A 646 6.64 14.98 26.03
N TYR A 647 7.95 14.72 26.02
CA TYR A 647 8.71 14.58 24.78
C TYR A 647 8.31 13.34 23.98
N ILE A 648 8.03 12.20 24.64
CA ILE A 648 7.57 11.00 23.92
C ILE A 648 6.19 11.25 23.30
N LEU A 649 5.25 11.86 24.04
CA LEU A 649 3.93 12.21 23.49
C LEU A 649 4.06 13.16 22.29
N LEU A 650 4.91 14.19 22.41
CA LEU A 650 5.19 15.10 21.31
C LEU A 650 5.76 14.35 20.10
N ALA A 651 6.72 13.45 20.29
CA ALA A 651 7.31 12.67 19.21
C ALA A 651 6.27 11.83 18.46
N PHE A 652 5.37 11.14 19.17
CA PHE A 652 4.28 10.38 18.53
C PHE A 652 3.30 11.27 17.78
N THR A 653 2.95 12.44 18.33
CA THR A 653 2.08 13.39 17.62
C THR A 653 2.71 13.92 16.35
N ILE A 654 4.02 14.23 16.37
CA ILE A 654 4.77 14.66 15.18
C ILE A 654 4.78 13.55 14.12
N ILE A 655 5.06 12.30 14.51
CA ILE A 655 5.04 11.16 13.59
C ILE A 655 3.65 10.99 12.97
N LEU A 656 2.58 11.08 13.77
CA LEU A 656 1.21 10.94 13.28
C LEU A 656 0.84 12.08 12.31
N CYS A 657 1.12 13.34 12.67
CA CYS A 657 0.92 14.50 11.81
C CYS A 657 1.74 14.39 10.52
N MET A 658 2.98 13.91 10.59
CA MET A 658 3.83 13.66 9.43
C MET A 658 3.23 12.58 8.52
N VAL A 659 2.78 11.46 9.07
CA VAL A 659 2.15 10.38 8.28
C VAL A 659 0.87 10.86 7.61
N ILE A 660 0.01 11.62 8.32
CA ILE A 660 -1.19 12.21 7.73
C ILE A 660 -0.81 13.24 6.65
N GLY A 661 0.16 14.11 6.92
CA GLY A 661 0.64 15.10 5.96
C GLY A 661 1.19 14.47 4.70
N VAL A 662 2.02 13.42 4.83
CA VAL A 662 2.54 12.65 3.69
C VAL A 662 1.40 11.96 2.94
N LYS A 663 0.46 11.31 3.63
CA LYS A 663 -0.72 10.70 2.98
C LYS A 663 -1.52 11.73 2.18
N PHE A 664 -1.76 12.90 2.77
CA PHE A 664 -2.50 13.97 2.13
C PHE A 664 -1.77 14.52 0.90
N LEU A 665 -0.50 14.90 1.05
CA LEU A 665 0.31 15.43 -0.06
C LEU A 665 0.48 14.40 -1.18
N ALA A 666 0.65 13.13 -0.84
CA ALA A 666 0.83 12.09 -1.83
C ALA A 666 -0.48 11.68 -2.51
N ALA A 667 -1.63 11.87 -1.85
CA ALA A 667 -2.94 11.75 -2.49
C ALA A 667 -3.30 12.96 -3.35
N LEU A 668 -2.71 14.14 -3.09
CA LEU A 668 -2.81 15.33 -3.94
C LEU A 668 -1.97 15.22 -5.23
N GLN A 669 -1.84 14.03 -5.82
CA GLN A 669 -1.18 13.89 -7.14
C GLN A 669 -1.86 14.80 -8.18
N PHE A 670 -1.30 16.00 -8.37
CA PHE A 670 -1.69 16.99 -9.38
C PHE A 670 -1.26 16.54 -10.79
N GLY A 671 -1.46 15.25 -11.11
CA GLY A 671 -1.27 14.72 -12.43
C GLY A 671 -2.38 15.23 -13.36
N SER A 672 -1.99 15.74 -14.51
CA SER A 672 -2.93 16.01 -15.60
C SER A 672 -3.67 14.72 -15.95
N LYS A 673 -5.01 14.73 -15.86
CA LYS A 673 -5.89 13.61 -16.26
C LYS A 673 -5.91 13.45 -17.80
N ARG A 674 -4.75 13.26 -18.43
CA ARG A 674 -4.64 12.98 -19.86
C ARG A 674 -5.47 11.74 -20.19
N ARG A 675 -6.21 11.81 -21.30
CA ARG A 675 -6.95 10.66 -21.83
C ARG A 675 -5.92 9.71 -22.46
N PRO A 676 -5.86 8.43 -22.04
CA PRO A 676 -4.96 7.46 -22.66
C PRO A 676 -5.41 7.16 -24.09
N ALA A 677 -4.48 6.65 -24.90
CA ALA A 677 -4.80 6.14 -26.23
C ALA A 677 -5.86 5.03 -26.14
N ALA A 678 -6.72 4.94 -27.15
CA ALA A 678 -7.74 3.90 -27.23
C ALA A 678 -7.10 2.51 -27.27
N GLN A 679 -7.50 1.65 -26.34
CA GLN A 679 -7.05 0.25 -26.26
C GLN A 679 -8.00 -0.66 -27.04
N ASP A 680 -7.49 -1.80 -27.51
CA ASP A 680 -8.20 -2.73 -28.40
C ASP A 680 -8.34 -4.15 -27.82
N LYS A 681 -8.43 -4.28 -26.50
CA LYS A 681 -8.49 -5.55 -25.77
C LYS A 681 -9.93 -6.00 -25.54
N PHE A 682 -10.16 -7.32 -25.50
CA PHE A 682 -11.49 -7.87 -25.21
C PHE A 682 -11.76 -7.85 -23.70
N VAL A 683 -12.92 -7.33 -23.30
CA VAL A 683 -13.31 -7.17 -21.90
C VAL A 683 -14.72 -7.69 -21.65
N ILE A 684 -14.87 -8.48 -20.57
CA ILE A 684 -16.18 -8.87 -20.04
C ILE A 684 -16.57 -7.89 -18.94
N CYS A 685 -17.74 -7.26 -19.06
CA CYS A 685 -18.33 -6.39 -18.05
C CYS A 685 -19.34 -7.21 -17.24
N GLN A 686 -18.95 -7.67 -16.06
CA GLN A 686 -19.79 -8.49 -15.18
C GLN A 686 -20.64 -7.62 -14.25
N VAL A 687 -21.94 -7.89 -14.21
CA VAL A 687 -22.91 -7.25 -13.31
C VAL A 687 -23.66 -8.32 -12.50
N PRO A 688 -23.31 -8.57 -11.24
CA PRO A 688 -24.10 -9.43 -10.37
C PRO A 688 -25.34 -8.67 -9.87
N ALA A 689 -26.52 -9.27 -10.05
CA ALA A 689 -27.79 -8.73 -9.62
C ALA A 689 -28.48 -9.70 -8.64
N TYR A 690 -29.16 -9.16 -7.63
CA TYR A 690 -29.85 -9.89 -6.58
C TYR A 690 -31.26 -9.33 -6.29
N THR A 691 -31.36 -8.10 -5.79
CA THR A 691 -32.65 -7.48 -5.37
C THR A 691 -32.77 -6.02 -5.80
N GLU A 692 -31.92 -5.57 -6.73
CA GLU A 692 -31.86 -4.19 -7.17
C GLU A 692 -33.12 -3.81 -7.95
N GLY A 693 -33.43 -2.51 -7.97
CA GLY A 693 -34.59 -1.95 -8.66
C GLY A 693 -34.35 -1.83 -10.17
N GLU A 694 -35.44 -1.65 -10.92
CA GLU A 694 -35.37 -1.46 -12.37
C GLU A 694 -34.56 -0.22 -12.77
N GLU A 695 -34.75 0.90 -12.06
CA GLU A 695 -34.06 2.16 -12.36
C GLU A 695 -32.53 2.04 -12.18
N SER A 696 -32.09 1.43 -11.08
CA SER A 696 -30.66 1.21 -10.81
C SER A 696 -30.03 0.25 -11.82
N LEU A 697 -30.71 -0.87 -12.14
CA LEU A 697 -30.23 -1.84 -13.12
C LEU A 697 -30.14 -1.25 -14.52
N ARG A 698 -31.18 -0.51 -14.93
CA ARG A 698 -31.21 0.17 -16.23
C ARG A 698 -30.05 1.16 -16.33
N LYS A 699 -29.86 2.00 -15.32
CA LYS A 699 -28.75 2.96 -15.28
C LYS A 699 -27.38 2.31 -15.36
N ALA A 700 -27.17 1.20 -14.65
CA ALA A 700 -25.92 0.44 -14.70
C ALA A 700 -25.67 -0.11 -16.11
N LEU A 701 -26.67 -0.78 -16.72
CA LEU A 701 -26.56 -1.36 -18.06
C LEU A 701 -26.37 -0.29 -19.16
N ASP A 702 -27.14 0.79 -19.10
CA ASP A 702 -27.04 1.92 -20.04
C ASP A 702 -25.66 2.56 -19.98
N SER A 703 -25.10 2.72 -18.77
CA SER A 703 -23.75 3.27 -18.60
C SER A 703 -22.65 2.36 -19.17
N LEU A 704 -22.83 1.03 -19.14
CA LEU A 704 -21.89 0.07 -19.74
C LEU A 704 -21.96 0.08 -21.27
N THR A 705 -23.15 0.29 -21.84
CA THR A 705 -23.29 0.47 -23.29
C THR A 705 -22.66 1.76 -23.78
N ALA A 706 -22.81 2.86 -23.04
CA ALA A 706 -22.29 4.19 -23.39
C ALA A 706 -20.77 4.35 -23.23
N LEU A 707 -20.05 3.35 -22.72
CA LEU A 707 -18.59 3.39 -22.59
C LEU A 707 -17.90 3.67 -23.94
N GLN A 708 -17.01 4.67 -23.96
CA GLN A 708 -16.14 5.05 -25.10
C GLN A 708 -15.05 3.98 -25.33
N TYR A 709 -15.49 2.83 -25.83
CA TYR A 709 -14.67 1.66 -26.15
C TYR A 709 -15.30 0.95 -27.34
N ASP A 710 -14.51 0.16 -28.07
CA ASP A 710 -15.04 -0.59 -29.22
C ASP A 710 -16.12 -1.59 -28.75
N ASN A 711 -17.37 -1.35 -29.17
CA ASN A 711 -18.54 -2.15 -28.80
C ASN A 711 -18.39 -3.62 -29.20
N LYS A 712 -17.60 -3.93 -30.24
CA LYS A 712 -17.33 -5.31 -30.68
C LYS A 712 -16.45 -6.11 -29.72
N ARG A 713 -15.76 -5.42 -28.81
CA ARG A 713 -14.80 -6.00 -27.86
C ARG A 713 -15.34 -6.05 -26.44
N LYS A 714 -16.56 -5.56 -26.21
CA LYS A 714 -17.27 -5.58 -24.93
C LYS A 714 -18.27 -6.73 -24.92
N LEU A 715 -18.36 -7.44 -23.81
CA LEU A 715 -19.45 -8.37 -23.52
C LEU A 715 -20.06 -8.02 -22.17
N ILE A 716 -21.36 -7.71 -22.11
CA ILE A 716 -22.06 -7.48 -20.84
C ILE A 716 -22.54 -8.83 -20.30
N CYS A 717 -22.06 -9.24 -19.12
CA CYS A 717 -22.41 -10.50 -18.48
C CYS A 717 -23.18 -10.23 -17.19
N VAL A 718 -24.51 -10.39 -17.22
CA VAL A 718 -25.38 -10.17 -16.06
C VAL A 718 -25.67 -11.49 -15.37
N ILE A 719 -25.41 -11.60 -14.07
CA ILE A 719 -25.67 -12.81 -13.30
C ILE A 719 -26.71 -12.52 -12.22
N CYS A 720 -27.91 -13.05 -12.39
CA CYS A 720 -28.99 -12.91 -11.43
C CYS A 720 -28.93 -14.04 -10.39
N ASP A 721 -28.68 -13.70 -9.12
CA ASP A 721 -28.44 -14.62 -8.01
C ASP A 721 -29.73 -15.08 -7.32
N GLY A 722 -30.50 -15.90 -8.03
CA GLY A 722 -31.75 -16.48 -7.52
C GLY A 722 -33.00 -15.82 -8.11
N MET A 723 -34.13 -16.50 -7.95
CA MET A 723 -35.45 -15.99 -8.35
C MET A 723 -36.09 -15.26 -7.18
N ILE A 724 -35.61 -14.04 -6.88
CA ILE A 724 -36.01 -13.28 -5.68
C ILE A 724 -36.63 -11.95 -6.08
N VAL A 725 -37.64 -11.55 -5.31
CA VAL A 725 -38.30 -10.25 -5.41
C VAL A 725 -37.73 -9.33 -4.34
N GLY A 726 -37.10 -8.24 -4.78
CA GLY A 726 -36.58 -7.19 -3.90
C GLY A 726 -37.69 -6.42 -3.18
N GLY A 727 -37.39 -5.87 -2.01
CA GLY A 727 -38.35 -5.03 -1.28
C GLY A 727 -38.64 -3.76 -2.08
N GLY A 728 -39.89 -3.58 -2.52
CA GLY A 728 -40.30 -2.48 -3.39
C GLY A 728 -40.34 -2.80 -4.89
N ASN A 729 -40.01 -4.03 -5.29
CA ASN A 729 -40.15 -4.51 -6.67
C ASN A 729 -41.42 -5.35 -6.86
N ASP A 730 -42.08 -5.20 -8.00
CA ASP A 730 -43.30 -5.96 -8.32
C ASP A 730 -43.02 -7.34 -8.95
N ARG A 731 -41.79 -7.56 -9.42
CA ARG A 731 -41.35 -8.76 -10.16
C ARG A 731 -39.97 -9.23 -9.71
N PRO A 732 -39.63 -10.53 -9.91
CA PRO A 732 -38.30 -11.04 -9.61
C PRO A 732 -37.21 -10.32 -10.41
N THR A 733 -36.04 -10.11 -9.81
CA THR A 733 -34.90 -9.42 -10.44
C THR A 733 -34.49 -10.00 -11.80
N PRO A 734 -34.44 -11.33 -12.02
CA PRO A 734 -34.19 -11.88 -13.35
C PRO A 734 -35.17 -11.41 -14.41
N LYS A 735 -36.46 -11.27 -14.05
CA LYS A 735 -37.49 -10.81 -14.98
C LYS A 735 -37.31 -9.33 -15.31
N ILE A 736 -36.98 -8.50 -14.31
CA ILE A 736 -36.65 -7.08 -14.51
C ILE A 736 -35.50 -6.94 -15.52
N VAL A 737 -34.42 -7.72 -15.36
CA VAL A 737 -33.26 -7.68 -16.26
C VAL A 737 -33.64 -8.08 -17.69
N LEU A 738 -34.41 -9.17 -17.85
CA LEU A 738 -34.86 -9.62 -19.18
C LEU A 738 -35.78 -8.59 -19.86
N ASP A 739 -36.63 -7.92 -19.07
CA ASP A 739 -37.53 -6.87 -19.56
C ASP A 739 -36.75 -5.60 -19.97
N ILE A 740 -35.69 -5.23 -19.24
CA ILE A 740 -34.79 -4.12 -19.63
C ILE A 740 -34.09 -4.43 -20.96
N LEU A 741 -33.60 -5.67 -21.10
CA LEU A 741 -32.87 -6.12 -22.30
C LEU A 741 -33.77 -6.44 -23.50
N GLY A 742 -35.10 -6.41 -23.32
CA GLY A 742 -36.07 -6.63 -24.39
C GLY A 742 -36.18 -8.08 -24.88
N VAL A 743 -35.90 -9.07 -24.03
CA VAL A 743 -36.03 -10.49 -24.38
C VAL A 743 -37.50 -10.87 -24.54
N ASP A 744 -37.86 -11.58 -25.62
CA ASP A 744 -39.24 -12.06 -25.81
C ASP A 744 -39.62 -13.02 -24.65
N PRO A 745 -40.70 -12.74 -23.89
CA PRO A 745 -41.17 -13.60 -22.81
C PRO A 745 -41.48 -15.05 -23.21
N LYS A 746 -41.63 -15.34 -24.50
CA LYS A 746 -41.85 -16.70 -25.01
C LYS A 746 -40.59 -17.55 -25.00
N ILE A 747 -39.41 -16.93 -24.98
CA ILE A 747 -38.13 -17.64 -24.98
C ILE A 747 -37.82 -18.06 -23.55
N ASP A 748 -38.00 -19.35 -23.26
CA ASP A 748 -37.61 -19.94 -21.98
C ASP A 748 -36.62 -21.11 -22.17
N PRO A 749 -35.30 -20.87 -22.00
CA PRO A 749 -34.28 -21.91 -22.13
C PRO A 749 -34.36 -22.91 -20.96
N PRO A 750 -33.90 -24.16 -21.17
CA PRO A 750 -33.90 -25.19 -20.14
C PRO A 750 -32.97 -24.80 -18.98
N ALA A 751 -33.33 -25.20 -17.76
CA ALA A 751 -32.50 -25.03 -16.59
C ALA A 751 -31.42 -26.11 -16.54
N LEU A 752 -30.15 -25.71 -16.58
CA LEU A 752 -28.99 -26.60 -16.65
C LEU A 752 -28.26 -26.67 -15.30
N PRO A 753 -27.82 -27.86 -14.86
CA PRO A 753 -27.15 -28.03 -13.58
C PRO A 753 -25.71 -27.50 -13.61
N PHE A 754 -25.28 -26.91 -12.49
CA PHE A 754 -23.91 -26.49 -12.25
C PHE A 754 -23.53 -26.63 -10.77
N HIS A 755 -22.22 -26.60 -10.50
CA HIS A 755 -21.68 -26.64 -9.15
C HIS A 755 -21.50 -25.23 -8.60
N SER A 756 -22.12 -24.95 -7.45
CA SER A 756 -22.12 -23.68 -6.74
C SER A 756 -21.43 -23.78 -5.38
N VAL A 757 -21.04 -22.64 -4.82
CA VAL A 757 -20.43 -22.46 -3.50
C VAL A 757 -21.53 -22.54 -2.43
N GLY A 758 -22.20 -23.68 -2.36
CA GLY A 758 -23.18 -24.02 -1.33
C GLY A 758 -22.65 -25.03 -0.33
N GLN A 759 -23.38 -25.26 0.77
CA GLN A 759 -23.06 -26.34 1.71
C GLN A 759 -23.90 -27.59 1.39
N SER A 760 -23.26 -28.76 1.27
CA SER A 760 -23.94 -30.06 1.10
C SER A 760 -24.92 -30.03 -0.09
N GLY A 761 -26.21 -30.27 0.14
CA GLY A 761 -27.24 -30.30 -0.90
C GLY A 761 -27.42 -28.98 -1.66
N GLU A 762 -26.93 -27.85 -1.14
CA GLU A 762 -26.99 -26.55 -1.82
C GLU A 762 -25.88 -26.34 -2.84
N GLN A 763 -24.90 -27.27 -2.94
CA GLN A 763 -23.82 -27.23 -3.94
C GLN A 763 -24.33 -27.40 -5.36
N LEU A 764 -25.33 -28.26 -5.58
CA LEU A 764 -25.95 -28.40 -6.89
C LEU A 764 -26.99 -27.29 -7.08
N ASN A 765 -26.79 -26.48 -8.12
CA ASN A 765 -27.69 -25.39 -8.49
C ASN A 765 -28.04 -25.51 -9.98
N TYR A 766 -29.10 -24.84 -10.41
CA TYR A 766 -29.55 -24.83 -11.80
C TYR A 766 -29.58 -23.41 -12.33
N GLY A 767 -29.14 -23.21 -13.57
CA GLY A 767 -29.06 -21.92 -14.22
C GLY A 767 -29.72 -21.93 -15.60
N LYS A 768 -30.28 -20.80 -16.01
CA LYS A 768 -30.75 -20.53 -17.37
C LYS A 768 -29.83 -19.50 -18.01
N VAL A 769 -29.53 -19.66 -19.29
CA VAL A 769 -28.63 -18.76 -20.04
C VAL A 769 -29.40 -18.10 -21.18
N TYR A 770 -29.32 -16.78 -21.27
CA TYR A 770 -29.88 -15.97 -22.34
C TYR A 770 -28.76 -15.16 -22.98
N SER A 771 -28.85 -14.89 -24.28
CA SER A 771 -27.92 -13.99 -24.97
C SER A 771 -28.67 -13.14 -25.98
N GLY A 772 -28.05 -12.03 -26.40
CA GLY A 772 -28.61 -11.12 -27.38
C GLY A 772 -27.75 -9.89 -27.58
N LEU A 773 -28.34 -8.90 -28.24
CA LEU A 773 -27.75 -7.58 -28.46
C LEU A 773 -28.58 -6.54 -27.71
N TYR A 774 -27.92 -5.66 -26.97
CA TYR A 774 -28.56 -4.54 -26.29
C TYR A 774 -28.17 -3.24 -27.00
N GLU A 775 -29.17 -2.42 -27.32
CA GLU A 775 -29.00 -1.14 -28.02
C GLU A 775 -29.37 0.01 -27.11
N PHE A 776 -28.46 0.97 -26.97
CA PHE A 776 -28.68 2.21 -26.23
C PHE A 776 -27.88 3.35 -26.88
N GLU A 777 -28.53 4.48 -27.16
CA GLU A 777 -27.92 5.67 -27.82
C GLU A 777 -27.16 5.35 -29.13
N GLY A 778 -27.62 4.36 -29.89
CA GLY A 778 -26.97 3.91 -31.13
C GLY A 778 -25.72 3.03 -30.91
N ASN A 779 -25.38 2.72 -29.67
CA ASN A 779 -24.37 1.72 -29.32
C ASN A 779 -25.03 0.34 -29.17
N VAL A 780 -24.53 -0.65 -29.91
CA VAL A 780 -25.01 -2.03 -29.84
C VAL A 780 -23.92 -2.90 -29.22
N VAL A 781 -24.20 -3.51 -28.07
CA VAL A 781 -23.24 -4.35 -27.33
C VAL A 781 -23.86 -5.74 -27.09
N PRO A 782 -23.12 -6.84 -27.33
CA PRO A 782 -23.61 -8.16 -27.01
C PRO A 782 -23.68 -8.39 -25.50
N TYR A 783 -24.70 -9.14 -25.06
CA TYR A 783 -24.90 -9.51 -23.67
C TYR A 783 -25.09 -11.01 -23.47
N LEU A 784 -24.81 -11.45 -22.25
CA LEU A 784 -25.08 -12.78 -21.72
C LEU A 784 -25.76 -12.62 -20.35
N VAL A 785 -26.92 -13.23 -20.14
CA VAL A 785 -27.62 -13.24 -18.84
C VAL A 785 -27.65 -14.66 -18.31
N ILE A 786 -27.20 -14.84 -17.07
CA ILE A 786 -27.25 -16.11 -16.34
C ILE A 786 -28.20 -15.95 -15.17
N VAL A 787 -29.29 -16.70 -15.19
CA VAL A 787 -30.31 -16.69 -14.14
C VAL A 787 -30.18 -17.94 -13.29
N LYS A 788 -29.83 -17.80 -12.02
CA LYS A 788 -29.81 -18.93 -11.09
C LYS A 788 -31.22 -19.20 -10.58
N VAL A 789 -31.69 -20.42 -10.74
CA VAL A 789 -33.07 -20.83 -10.45
C VAL A 789 -33.14 -21.72 -9.21
N GLY A 790 -32.06 -22.41 -8.84
CA GLY A 790 -32.09 -23.39 -7.76
C GLY A 790 -32.70 -24.72 -8.19
N LYS A 791 -32.63 -25.72 -7.30
CA LYS A 791 -33.28 -27.02 -7.55
C LYS A 791 -34.79 -26.89 -7.50
N GLU A 792 -35.50 -27.83 -8.09
CA GLU A 792 -36.97 -27.91 -7.99
C GLU A 792 -37.45 -27.99 -6.53
N SER A 793 -36.73 -28.74 -5.68
CA SER A 793 -37.00 -28.80 -4.24
C SER A 793 -36.86 -27.46 -3.51
N GLU A 794 -36.10 -26.51 -4.09
CA GLU A 794 -35.86 -25.20 -3.50
C GLU A 794 -36.87 -24.14 -3.91
N GLN A 795 -37.74 -24.43 -4.88
CA GLN A 795 -38.75 -23.47 -5.34
C GLN A 795 -39.76 -23.09 -4.24
N SER A 796 -39.92 -23.95 -3.24
CA SER A 796 -40.74 -23.68 -2.05
C SER A 796 -40.02 -22.85 -0.97
N LYS A 797 -38.69 -22.70 -1.06
CA LYS A 797 -37.91 -21.89 -0.11
C LYS A 797 -38.08 -20.40 -0.44
N SER A 798 -37.83 -19.55 0.55
CA SER A 798 -37.90 -18.08 0.38
C SER A 798 -36.85 -17.49 -0.58
N LYS A 799 -35.78 -18.23 -0.89
CA LYS A 799 -34.62 -17.76 -1.67
C LYS A 799 -34.09 -18.87 -2.60
N PRO A 800 -34.84 -19.27 -3.63
CA PRO A 800 -34.42 -20.31 -4.57
C PRO A 800 -33.18 -19.86 -5.36
N GLY A 801 -32.16 -20.72 -5.44
CA GLY A 801 -30.98 -20.52 -6.30
C GLY A 801 -29.93 -19.50 -5.82
N ASN A 802 -30.21 -18.72 -4.78
CA ASN A 802 -29.28 -17.73 -4.22
C ASN A 802 -28.11 -18.40 -3.48
N ARG A 803 -26.88 -18.05 -3.84
CA ARG A 803 -25.65 -18.46 -3.12
C ARG A 803 -24.70 -17.29 -2.81
N GLY A 804 -25.18 -16.06 -2.98
CA GLY A 804 -24.45 -14.83 -2.74
C GLY A 804 -23.60 -14.38 -3.93
N LYS A 805 -23.22 -13.10 -3.91
CA LYS A 805 -22.37 -12.45 -4.91
C LYS A 805 -21.07 -13.20 -5.22
N ARG A 806 -20.45 -13.79 -4.19
CA ARG A 806 -19.21 -14.58 -4.33
C ARG A 806 -19.41 -15.79 -5.24
N ASP A 807 -20.54 -16.47 -5.15
CA ASP A 807 -20.85 -17.61 -6.02
C ASP A 807 -21.03 -17.16 -7.48
N SER A 808 -21.71 -16.03 -7.72
CA SER A 808 -21.84 -15.45 -9.06
C SER A 808 -20.50 -15.12 -9.69
N GLN A 809 -19.57 -14.56 -8.91
CA GLN A 809 -18.21 -14.28 -9.39
C GLN A 809 -17.44 -15.57 -9.70
N ILE A 810 -17.48 -16.55 -8.79
CA ILE A 810 -16.81 -17.84 -8.97
C ILE A 810 -17.36 -18.61 -10.16
N LEU A 811 -18.66 -18.52 -10.46
CA LEU A 811 -19.26 -19.17 -11.63
C LEU A 811 -18.60 -18.71 -12.94
N LEU A 812 -18.50 -17.38 -13.14
CA LEU A 812 -17.87 -16.83 -14.35
C LEU A 812 -16.36 -17.12 -14.39
N MET A 813 -15.68 -17.02 -13.24
CA MET A 813 -14.25 -17.25 -13.17
C MET A 813 -13.89 -18.75 -13.35
N SER A 814 -14.70 -19.67 -12.84
CA SER A 814 -14.61 -21.12 -13.08
C SER A 814 -14.78 -21.43 -14.56
N PHE A 815 -15.79 -20.84 -15.19
CA PHE A 815 -16.02 -20.98 -16.63
C PHE A 815 -14.78 -20.56 -17.43
N LEU A 816 -14.24 -19.36 -17.18
CA LEU A 816 -13.04 -18.85 -17.88
C LEU A 816 -11.80 -19.73 -17.62
N ASN A 817 -11.63 -20.20 -16.38
CA ASN A 817 -10.55 -21.12 -16.04
C ASN A 817 -10.62 -22.43 -16.85
N ARG A 818 -11.82 -23.03 -16.94
CA ARG A 818 -12.04 -24.26 -17.72
C ARG A 818 -11.86 -24.06 -19.22
N VAL A 819 -12.30 -22.90 -19.75
CA VAL A 819 -12.05 -22.52 -21.15
C VAL A 819 -10.54 -22.51 -21.41
N HIS A 820 -9.77 -21.82 -20.56
CA HIS A 820 -8.33 -21.66 -20.76
C HIS A 820 -7.53 -22.97 -20.60
N HIS A 821 -7.94 -23.85 -19.67
CA HIS A 821 -7.29 -25.14 -19.49
C HIS A 821 -7.86 -26.25 -20.36
N ARG A 822 -8.90 -25.96 -21.15
CA ARG A 822 -9.67 -26.95 -21.94
C ARG A 822 -10.11 -28.14 -21.07
N SER A 823 -10.47 -27.82 -19.83
CA SER A 823 -10.95 -28.77 -18.83
C SER A 823 -12.41 -29.14 -19.10
N PRO A 824 -12.89 -30.31 -18.63
CA PRO A 824 -14.29 -30.69 -18.76
C PRO A 824 -15.20 -29.65 -18.08
N MET A 825 -16.20 -29.19 -18.82
CA MET A 825 -17.19 -28.19 -18.39
C MET A 825 -18.49 -28.85 -17.91
N ASN A 826 -19.20 -28.19 -17.01
CA ASN A 826 -20.56 -28.59 -16.64
C ASN A 826 -21.58 -28.17 -17.73
N PRO A 827 -22.82 -28.72 -17.71
CA PRO A 827 -23.82 -28.40 -18.74
C PRO A 827 -24.12 -26.91 -18.90
N LEU A 828 -24.16 -26.15 -17.78
CA LEU A 828 -24.38 -24.70 -17.84
C LEU A 828 -23.20 -23.96 -18.49
N GLU A 829 -21.96 -24.32 -18.13
CA GLU A 829 -20.73 -23.76 -18.69
C GLU A 829 -20.61 -24.08 -20.19
N LEU A 830 -21.05 -25.26 -20.62
CA LEU A 830 -21.12 -25.62 -22.05
C LEU A 830 -22.12 -24.76 -22.80
N GLU A 831 -23.28 -24.49 -22.21
CA GLU A 831 -24.27 -23.57 -22.80
C GLU A 831 -23.72 -22.14 -22.85
N MET A 832 -23.06 -21.66 -21.78
CA MET A 832 -22.36 -20.38 -21.80
C MET A 832 -21.31 -20.31 -22.92
N PHE A 833 -20.53 -21.37 -23.11
CA PHE A 833 -19.56 -21.47 -24.21
C PHE A 833 -20.25 -21.39 -25.57
N HIS A 834 -21.34 -22.13 -25.76
CA HIS A 834 -22.13 -22.12 -26.99
C HIS A 834 -22.68 -20.73 -27.31
N GLN A 835 -23.24 -20.04 -26.31
CA GLN A 835 -23.82 -18.70 -26.45
C GLN A 835 -22.75 -17.66 -26.82
N ILE A 836 -21.58 -17.70 -26.19
CA ILE A 836 -20.50 -16.76 -26.50
C ILE A 836 -19.84 -17.06 -27.85
N ASN A 837 -19.51 -18.33 -28.12
CA ASN A 837 -18.76 -18.71 -29.31
C ASN A 837 -19.62 -18.76 -30.59
N ASN A 838 -20.78 -19.43 -30.55
CA ASN A 838 -21.57 -19.68 -31.76
C ASN A 838 -22.60 -18.58 -32.05
N ILE A 839 -23.18 -17.97 -31.01
CA ILE A 839 -24.24 -16.95 -31.19
C ILE A 839 -23.63 -15.56 -31.27
N ILE A 840 -22.79 -15.18 -30.29
CA ILE A 840 -22.12 -13.88 -30.29
C ILE A 840 -20.96 -13.86 -31.31
N GLY A 841 -20.31 -14.99 -31.56
CA GLY A 841 -19.26 -15.12 -32.58
C GLY A 841 -17.86 -14.75 -32.11
N VAL A 842 -17.61 -14.75 -30.79
CA VAL A 842 -16.30 -14.44 -30.20
C VAL A 842 -15.85 -15.64 -29.38
N ASP A 843 -14.61 -16.10 -29.59
CA ASP A 843 -14.05 -17.15 -28.76
C ASP A 843 -13.85 -16.63 -27.32
N PRO A 844 -14.41 -17.29 -26.28
CA PRO A 844 -14.20 -16.90 -24.89
C PRO A 844 -12.72 -16.83 -24.48
N GLU A 845 -11.82 -17.52 -25.18
CA GLU A 845 -10.37 -17.43 -24.98
C GLU A 845 -9.78 -16.05 -25.34
N LEU A 846 -10.48 -15.19 -26.09
CA LEU A 846 -9.95 -13.87 -26.48
C LEU A 846 -10.10 -12.81 -25.38
N TYR A 847 -10.98 -13.00 -24.41
CA TYR A 847 -11.18 -12.06 -23.31
C TYR A 847 -9.95 -12.04 -22.38
N GLU A 848 -9.33 -10.86 -22.25
CA GLU A 848 -8.12 -10.67 -21.43
C GLU A 848 -8.43 -10.08 -20.05
N TYR A 849 -9.52 -9.30 -19.96
CA TYR A 849 -9.89 -8.55 -18.77
C TYR A 849 -11.33 -8.83 -18.34
N LEU A 850 -11.56 -8.83 -17.03
CA LEU A 850 -12.87 -8.93 -16.39
C LEU A 850 -13.12 -7.67 -15.58
N PHE A 851 -14.04 -6.83 -16.05
CA PHE A 851 -14.49 -5.62 -15.39
C PHE A 851 -15.74 -5.92 -14.56
N MET A 852 -15.64 -5.85 -13.23
CA MET A 852 -16.72 -6.10 -12.29
C MET A 852 -17.35 -4.77 -11.83
N VAL A 853 -18.67 -4.69 -11.99
CA VAL A 853 -19.49 -3.53 -11.62
C VAL A 853 -20.70 -4.00 -10.83
N ASP A 854 -21.08 -3.27 -9.79
CA ASP A 854 -22.30 -3.57 -9.03
C ASP A 854 -23.55 -3.11 -9.78
N ALA A 855 -24.68 -3.79 -9.58
CA ALA A 855 -25.94 -3.50 -10.25
C ALA A 855 -26.55 -2.11 -9.92
N ASP A 856 -26.00 -1.41 -8.93
CA ASP A 856 -26.36 -0.05 -8.51
C ASP A 856 -25.29 0.99 -8.86
N THR A 857 -24.25 0.61 -9.59
CA THR A 857 -23.12 1.48 -9.94
C THR A 857 -23.17 1.90 -11.41
N SER A 858 -23.25 3.20 -11.66
CA SER A 858 -23.11 3.78 -13.00
C SER A 858 -21.66 4.14 -13.30
N VAL A 859 -21.19 3.83 -14.50
CA VAL A 859 -19.79 4.04 -14.90
C VAL A 859 -19.65 5.24 -15.83
N ARG A 860 -18.59 6.05 -15.67
CA ARG A 860 -18.27 7.15 -16.61
C ARG A 860 -17.76 6.60 -17.95
N GLU A 861 -18.07 7.27 -19.04
CA GLU A 861 -17.77 6.83 -20.41
C GLU A 861 -16.28 6.50 -20.68
N ASP A 862 -15.34 7.24 -20.08
CA ASP A 862 -13.90 7.08 -20.29
C ASP A 862 -13.24 6.05 -19.35
N SER A 863 -14.00 5.49 -18.41
CA SER A 863 -13.49 4.63 -17.34
C SER A 863 -12.82 3.36 -17.87
N LEU A 864 -13.49 2.64 -18.76
CA LEU A 864 -13.01 1.35 -19.24
C LEU A 864 -11.67 1.49 -19.98
N ASN A 865 -11.56 2.47 -20.87
CA ASN A 865 -10.31 2.71 -21.60
C ASN A 865 -9.15 3.08 -20.65
N ARG A 866 -9.42 3.82 -19.57
CA ARG A 866 -8.42 4.15 -18.55
C ARG A 866 -7.94 2.92 -17.78
N LEU A 867 -8.87 2.08 -17.32
CA LEU A 867 -8.54 0.86 -16.58
C LEU A 867 -7.72 -0.10 -17.45
N VAL A 868 -8.17 -0.33 -18.69
CA VAL A 868 -7.44 -1.17 -19.66
C VAL A 868 -6.07 -0.58 -19.97
N ALA A 869 -5.94 0.73 -20.17
CA ALA A 869 -4.64 1.37 -20.41
C ALA A 869 -3.69 1.24 -19.21
N ALA A 870 -4.19 1.37 -17.97
CA ALA A 870 -3.39 1.19 -16.77
C ALA A 870 -2.83 -0.23 -16.68
N CYS A 871 -3.69 -1.24 -16.89
CA CYS A 871 -3.23 -2.63 -16.96
C CYS A 871 -2.36 -2.92 -18.19
N ALA A 872 -2.61 -2.30 -19.34
CA ALA A 872 -1.77 -2.53 -20.52
C ALA A 872 -0.36 -1.94 -20.36
N ASN A 873 -0.25 -0.81 -19.67
CA ASN A 873 1.03 -0.15 -19.40
C ASN A 873 1.92 -0.95 -18.44
N ASP A 874 1.35 -1.69 -17.49
CA ASP A 874 2.11 -2.51 -16.55
C ASP A 874 1.62 -3.97 -16.51
N ALA A 875 2.46 -4.84 -17.07
CA ALA A 875 2.33 -6.29 -17.07
C ALA A 875 2.25 -6.94 -15.67
N LYS A 876 2.61 -6.24 -14.59
CA LYS A 876 2.53 -6.77 -13.21
C LYS A 876 1.18 -6.55 -12.53
N ILE A 877 0.35 -5.64 -13.06
CA ILE A 877 -0.95 -5.32 -12.46
C ILE A 877 -1.93 -6.48 -12.69
N ALA A 878 -2.26 -7.20 -11.62
CA ALA A 878 -3.26 -8.28 -11.62
C ALA A 878 -4.70 -7.74 -11.49
N GLY A 879 -4.87 -6.61 -10.81
CA GLY A 879 -6.16 -5.95 -10.66
C GLY A 879 -6.01 -4.47 -10.39
N VAL A 880 -6.97 -3.69 -10.87
CA VAL A 880 -7.04 -2.23 -10.72
C VAL A 880 -8.45 -1.85 -10.30
N CYS A 881 -8.57 -0.84 -9.44
CA CYS A 881 -9.83 -0.21 -9.10
C CYS A 881 -9.83 1.24 -9.58
N GLY A 882 -11.00 1.74 -9.95
CA GLY A 882 -11.15 3.17 -10.21
C GLY A 882 -11.76 3.91 -9.02
N GLU A 883 -11.94 5.22 -9.21
CA GLU A 883 -12.56 6.10 -8.23
C GLU A 883 -14.08 5.86 -8.16
N THR A 884 -14.61 5.77 -6.94
CA THR A 884 -16.06 5.64 -6.68
C THR A 884 -16.54 6.79 -5.81
N SER A 885 -17.66 7.40 -6.21
CA SER A 885 -18.29 8.53 -5.52
C SER A 885 -19.79 8.26 -5.39
N LEU A 886 -20.45 8.90 -4.41
CA LEU A 886 -21.89 8.83 -4.28
C LEU A 886 -22.53 9.81 -5.25
N GLU A 887 -23.66 9.43 -5.84
CA GLU A 887 -24.42 10.36 -6.68
C GLU A 887 -25.40 11.22 -5.87
N ASN A 888 -25.87 10.70 -4.74
CA ASN A 888 -26.88 11.32 -3.87
C ASN A 888 -26.26 12.05 -2.66
N GLU A 889 -25.14 12.75 -2.87
CA GLU A 889 -24.32 13.38 -1.84
C GLU A 889 -25.13 14.29 -0.90
N GLU A 890 -26.04 15.10 -1.46
CA GLU A 890 -26.76 16.16 -0.73
C GLU A 890 -28.16 15.76 -0.23
N LYS A 891 -28.58 14.49 -0.38
CA LYS A 891 -29.96 14.08 -0.07
C LYS A 891 -30.29 14.13 1.43
N SER A 892 -29.30 13.92 2.30
CA SER A 892 -29.46 13.92 3.75
C SER A 892 -28.15 14.24 4.46
N TRP A 893 -28.22 14.62 5.74
CA TRP A 893 -27.01 14.81 6.54
C TRP A 893 -26.17 13.52 6.65
N TRP A 894 -26.80 12.34 6.64
CA TRP A 894 -26.10 11.05 6.62
C TRP A 894 -25.32 10.84 5.32
N THR A 895 -25.92 11.12 4.16
CA THR A 895 -25.23 10.98 2.87
C THR A 895 -24.07 11.95 2.75
N MET A 896 -24.20 13.17 3.29
CA MET A 896 -23.09 14.15 3.32
C MET A 896 -21.89 13.63 4.13
N ILE A 897 -22.12 13.01 5.30
CA ILE A 897 -21.04 12.39 6.09
C ILE A 897 -20.43 11.21 5.32
N GLN A 898 -21.27 10.41 4.67
CA GLN A 898 -20.83 9.24 3.90
C GLN A 898 -19.92 9.61 2.73
N VAL A 899 -20.09 10.79 2.10
CA VAL A 899 -19.16 11.31 1.07
C VAL A 899 -17.73 11.36 1.62
N TYR A 900 -17.55 11.87 2.84
CA TYR A 900 -16.22 11.98 3.45
C TYR A 900 -15.61 10.60 3.70
N GLU A 901 -16.40 9.64 4.20
CA GLU A 901 -15.95 8.27 4.43
C GLU A 901 -15.55 7.57 3.12
N TYR A 902 -16.36 7.71 2.06
CA TYR A 902 -16.05 7.15 0.74
C TYR A 902 -14.81 7.81 0.14
N PHE A 903 -14.68 9.14 0.25
CA PHE A 903 -13.51 9.85 -0.26
C PHE A 903 -12.22 9.40 0.46
N ILE A 904 -12.23 9.23 1.78
CA ILE A 904 -11.05 8.75 2.51
C ILE A 904 -10.74 7.30 2.15
N SER A 905 -11.74 6.42 2.18
CA SER A 905 -11.52 4.97 2.08
C SER A 905 -11.28 4.49 0.64
N HIS A 906 -12.01 5.04 -0.34
CA HIS A 906 -11.98 4.58 -1.74
C HIS A 906 -11.12 5.45 -2.64
N HIS A 907 -10.88 6.72 -2.30
CA HIS A 907 -10.04 7.61 -3.09
C HIS A 907 -8.67 7.86 -2.42
N LEU A 908 -8.62 8.56 -1.28
CA LEU A 908 -7.37 8.99 -0.64
C LEU A 908 -6.48 7.81 -0.22
N ALA A 909 -7.04 6.83 0.50
CA ALA A 909 -6.29 5.67 0.99
C ALA A 909 -5.80 4.79 -0.17
N LYS A 910 -6.62 4.59 -1.20
CA LYS A 910 -6.28 3.75 -2.37
C LYS A 910 -5.25 4.41 -3.28
N ALA A 911 -5.34 5.72 -3.48
CA ALA A 911 -4.32 6.49 -4.17
C ALA A 911 -2.97 6.41 -3.43
N PHE A 912 -2.99 6.55 -2.09
CA PHE A 912 -1.80 6.39 -1.27
C PHE A 912 -1.21 4.97 -1.34
N GLU A 913 -2.04 3.93 -1.23
CA GLU A 913 -1.61 2.52 -1.39
C GLU A 913 -0.98 2.28 -2.78
N SER A 914 -1.58 2.85 -3.83
CA SER A 914 -1.08 2.72 -5.20
C SER A 914 0.33 3.28 -5.38
N LEU A 915 0.79 4.23 -4.55
CA LEU A 915 2.18 4.72 -4.58
C LEU A 915 3.20 3.65 -4.20
N PHE A 916 2.80 2.69 -3.37
CA PHE A 916 3.64 1.56 -2.97
C PHE A 916 3.52 0.38 -3.94
N GLY A 917 2.78 0.54 -5.06
CA GLY A 917 2.61 -0.49 -6.08
C GLY A 917 1.69 -1.64 -5.68
N SER A 918 0.95 -1.51 -4.58
CA SER A 918 0.00 -2.55 -4.13
C SER A 918 -1.19 -1.93 -3.41
N VAL A 919 -2.40 -2.31 -3.84
CA VAL A 919 -3.66 -1.96 -3.19
C VAL A 919 -4.08 -3.13 -2.29
N THR A 920 -4.33 -2.88 -1.01
CA THR A 920 -4.59 -3.93 -0.02
C THR A 920 -5.93 -4.62 -0.20
N CYS A 921 -6.91 -3.88 -0.75
CA CYS A 921 -8.27 -4.34 -0.95
C CYS A 921 -8.87 -3.62 -2.17
N LEU A 922 -9.33 -4.39 -3.15
CA LEU A 922 -10.01 -3.90 -4.35
C LEU A 922 -11.53 -3.82 -4.09
N PRO A 923 -12.16 -2.64 -4.22
CA PRO A 923 -13.59 -2.48 -4.00
C PRO A 923 -14.40 -3.18 -5.10
N GLY A 924 -15.22 -4.17 -4.73
CA GLY A 924 -15.90 -5.02 -5.72
C GLY A 924 -16.89 -4.34 -6.66
N CYS A 925 -17.28 -3.08 -6.42
CA CYS A 925 -18.24 -2.34 -7.24
C CYS A 925 -17.63 -1.67 -8.48
N PHE A 926 -16.31 -1.49 -8.55
CA PHE A 926 -15.65 -0.82 -9.68
C PHE A 926 -14.20 -1.27 -9.83
N THR A 927 -14.03 -2.51 -10.28
CA THR A 927 -12.72 -3.17 -10.37
C THR A 927 -12.55 -3.92 -11.67
N MET A 928 -11.32 -3.93 -12.18
CA MET A 928 -10.95 -4.73 -13.34
C MET A 928 -9.83 -5.68 -12.96
N TYR A 929 -10.01 -6.94 -13.34
CA TYR A 929 -9.04 -8.01 -13.14
C TYR A 929 -8.44 -8.42 -14.47
N ARG A 930 -7.13 -8.71 -14.46
CA ARG A 930 -6.50 -9.39 -15.58
C ARG A 930 -6.71 -10.90 -15.41
N LEU A 931 -7.21 -11.54 -16.46
CA LEU A 931 -7.47 -12.98 -16.46
C LEU A 931 -6.19 -13.80 -16.62
N ARG A 932 -5.16 -13.27 -17.32
CA ARG A 932 -3.95 -14.01 -17.71
C ARG A 932 -2.64 -13.34 -17.26
N THR A 933 -1.63 -14.16 -17.02
CA THR A 933 -0.22 -13.72 -16.90
C THR A 933 0.37 -13.39 -18.28
N THR A 934 1.27 -12.40 -18.34
CA THR A 934 1.93 -11.97 -19.58
C THR A 934 2.88 -13.02 -20.15
N ASP A 935 3.52 -13.82 -19.30
CA ASP A 935 4.65 -14.63 -19.72
C ASP A 935 4.26 -16.06 -20.13
N LYS A 936 3.07 -16.55 -19.73
CA LYS A 936 2.69 -17.97 -19.89
C LYS A 936 1.20 -18.23 -20.16
N GLY A 937 0.36 -17.20 -20.29
CA GLY A 937 -1.10 -17.38 -20.47
C GLY A 937 -1.79 -18.13 -19.33
N LYS A 938 -1.10 -18.36 -18.21
CA LYS A 938 -1.66 -19.03 -17.03
C LYS A 938 -2.75 -18.13 -16.44
N PRO A 939 -3.92 -18.68 -16.09
CA PRO A 939 -4.95 -17.91 -15.44
C PRO A 939 -4.44 -17.41 -14.09
N LEU A 940 -4.60 -16.11 -13.84
CA LEU A 940 -4.21 -15.48 -12.58
C LEU A 940 -5.18 -15.82 -11.44
N LEU A 941 -6.40 -16.18 -11.79
CA LEU A 941 -7.51 -16.32 -10.85
C LEU A 941 -8.13 -17.72 -11.01
N ILE A 942 -8.31 -18.43 -9.89
CA ILE A 942 -8.86 -19.80 -9.80
C ILE A 942 -8.03 -20.80 -10.63
N SER A 943 -6.72 -20.91 -10.40
CA SER A 943 -5.95 -22.01 -11.01
C SER A 943 -6.15 -23.31 -10.22
N ASP A 944 -6.27 -24.45 -10.91
CA ASP A 944 -6.43 -25.77 -10.27
C ASP A 944 -5.16 -26.26 -9.51
N ALA A 945 -4.06 -25.51 -9.61
CA ALA A 945 -2.74 -25.88 -9.08
C ALA A 945 -2.45 -25.40 -7.64
N ILE A 946 -3.45 -24.90 -6.91
CA ILE A 946 -3.32 -24.45 -5.51
C ILE A 946 -4.30 -25.20 -4.62
#